data_AF-A0A9E4MEU9-F1
#
_entry.id   AF-A0A9E4MEU9-F1
#
_cell.length_a   1.000
_cell.length_b   1.000
_cell.length_c   1.000
_cell.angle_alpha   90.00
_cell.angle_beta   90.00
_cell.angle_gamma   90.00
#
_symmetry.space_group_name_H-M   'P 1'
#
loop_
_entity.id
_entity.type
_entity.pdbx_description
1 polymer ?
#
loop_
_entity_poly.entity_id
_entity_poly.type
_entity_poly.pdbx_seq_one_letter_code
_entity_poly.pdbx_strand_id
1 'polypeptide(L)'
;MRLVAGSVFVLGMTSPAFAQNPNFIDTTRATPNAISGSDTLNKVMDDLLLQLPLSGGINTYFGCGSSCGERQLAGSPSSGDGANNGCTPSDGNGAPEANPGCQEISGMSRPLQSGICDDDPNFPGSTNDQAEGLAFCADGLVILGNNDSIGAYGTDAASCAAYFASSTTPNTGNQFPDRGVGALRNSGTLASGYQIADWKDVIRLVYTGCTNADGTCANTTNRVTRCGSAVRREVVENWGNLFQGVACSQSGGCPSGLVRAFRRDDASGTTGVFLELIGVAFNVSTNITSRADVVSGIPRAITPMPANLSFCDGGDIEGVIPTNFGPSGEAAFDLGDPIRTACLAEDDICARDGRLGLVRAIRSTDTATVAQAYPDYQCKRLFAYQQYINAALNICPDGTKTSAGRCRFPYYEDGAFRTFNCIANQRSASPAAPAGTDGRSYNFVVHADDGTVSFADLNRRLPVTAYWRHNMAVLNNSALANGKVLTAADVVCQESDATRNIGCLTANSKCTLGYAGREAAFNNSQPTVHLSNEPVKLNGFPPSGEAVSAGSYPFSRLLFMNASRGFENIMEDCKNRGGTKAYCEDQVRIAQEFFTVGQPGNVLGDICSNAGFIPLPAALCVGAQGSAGCGAPSSQPLSACAIDARSYDSLVNN
;
A
#
# COMPACT_ATOMS: atom_id res chain seq x y z
N MET A 1 -23.08 -25.93 -64.85
CA MET A 1 -23.06 -26.70 -63.58
C MET A 1 -22.20 -25.92 -62.60
N ARG A 2 -22.80 -25.43 -61.50
CA ARG A 2 -22.31 -24.32 -60.68
C ARG A 2 -21.33 -24.75 -59.58
N LEU A 3 -20.30 -23.90 -59.42
CA LEU A 3 -19.38 -23.68 -58.29
C LEU A 3 -20.13 -23.48 -56.94
N VAL A 4 -19.74 -23.97 -55.76
CA VAL A 4 -18.59 -23.74 -54.81
C VAL A 4 -19.13 -23.25 -53.45
N ALA A 5 -18.64 -23.91 -52.39
CA ALA A 5 -18.40 -23.52 -50.98
C ALA A 5 -19.43 -22.73 -50.15
N GLY A 6 -19.64 -23.23 -48.92
CA GLY A 6 -20.28 -22.52 -47.82
C GLY A 6 -20.10 -23.27 -46.49
N SER A 7 -18.87 -23.32 -45.98
CA SER A 7 -18.57 -23.75 -44.61
C SER A 7 -18.72 -22.55 -43.68
N VAL A 8 -19.66 -22.64 -42.74
CA VAL A 8 -19.89 -21.62 -41.70
C VAL A 8 -18.77 -21.74 -40.67
N PHE A 9 -17.88 -20.74 -40.65
CA PHE A 9 -16.82 -20.58 -39.66
C PHE A 9 -17.44 -19.95 -38.41
N VAL A 10 -17.56 -20.71 -37.32
CA VAL A 10 -17.96 -20.18 -36.00
C VAL A 10 -16.73 -19.53 -35.39
N LEU A 11 -16.64 -18.20 -35.49
CA LEU A 11 -15.68 -17.40 -34.73
C LEU A 11 -16.05 -17.48 -33.26
N GLY A 12 -15.21 -18.19 -32.49
CA GLY A 12 -15.21 -18.10 -31.04
C GLY A 12 -14.97 -16.65 -30.63
N MET A 13 -15.99 -16.02 -30.06
CA MET A 13 -15.84 -14.77 -29.34
C MET A 13 -15.00 -15.07 -28.11
N THR A 14 -13.70 -14.79 -28.18
CA THR A 14 -12.91 -14.54 -26.98
C THR A 14 -13.52 -13.32 -26.33
N SER A 15 -14.16 -13.49 -25.17
CA SER A 15 -14.62 -12.38 -24.35
C SER A 15 -13.49 -11.36 -24.21
N PRO A 16 -13.72 -10.06 -24.46
CA PRO A 16 -12.71 -9.07 -24.13
C PRO A 16 -12.37 -9.24 -22.65
N ALA A 17 -11.07 -9.24 -22.33
CA ALA A 17 -10.62 -9.12 -20.96
C ALA A 17 -11.32 -7.90 -20.37
N PHE A 18 -12.27 -8.13 -19.48
CA PHE A 18 -12.83 -7.07 -18.67
C PHE A 18 -11.64 -6.47 -17.93
N ALA A 19 -11.27 -5.23 -18.26
CA ALA A 19 -10.61 -4.39 -17.30
C ALA A 19 -11.58 -4.33 -16.11
N GLN A 20 -11.37 -5.23 -15.14
CA GLN A 20 -12.09 -5.21 -13.88
C GLN A 20 -11.95 -3.77 -13.38
N ASN A 21 -13.07 -3.15 -13.03
CA ASN A 21 -13.08 -1.87 -12.37
C ASN A 21 -13.16 -2.17 -10.86
N PRO A 22 -12.04 -2.36 -10.14
CA PRO A 22 -12.04 -2.55 -8.69
C PRO A 22 -12.36 -1.27 -7.91
N ASN A 23 -12.70 -0.16 -8.60
CA ASN A 23 -12.69 1.18 -8.02
C ASN A 23 -14.10 1.74 -7.81
N PHE A 24 -14.89 1.06 -7.00
CA PHE A 24 -15.98 1.70 -6.28
C PHE A 24 -15.77 1.51 -4.78
N ILE A 25 -14.88 2.34 -4.20
CA ILE A 25 -14.96 2.65 -2.77
C ILE A 25 -15.71 3.96 -2.66
N ASP A 26 -16.91 3.83 -2.10
CA ASP A 26 -17.75 4.94 -1.71
C ASP A 26 -17.06 5.73 -0.58
N THR A 27 -16.91 7.04 -0.77
CA THR A 27 -16.48 7.96 0.31
C THR A 27 -17.47 8.02 1.47
N THR A 28 -18.64 7.39 1.35
CA THR A 28 -19.49 7.01 2.48
C THR A 28 -19.03 5.65 3.04
N ARG A 29 -18.06 5.68 3.96
CA ARG A 29 -17.46 4.51 4.63
C ARG A 29 -18.42 3.79 5.60
N ALA A 30 -19.65 3.56 5.16
CA ALA A 30 -20.83 3.44 6.00
C ALA A 30 -21.88 2.48 5.41
N THR A 31 -21.46 1.38 4.77
CA THR A 31 -22.43 0.37 4.30
C THR A 31 -22.37 -0.88 5.18
N PRO A 32 -23.48 -1.33 5.78
CA PRO A 32 -23.56 -2.55 6.59
C PRO A 32 -23.21 -3.83 5.79
N ASN A 33 -23.02 -3.72 4.47
CA ASN A 33 -22.80 -4.84 3.56
C ASN A 33 -21.33 -5.01 3.14
N ALA A 34 -20.39 -4.61 4.00
CA ALA A 34 -18.98 -4.60 3.66
C ALA A 34 -18.07 -5.27 4.70
N ILE A 35 -16.98 -5.87 4.22
CA ILE A 35 -15.88 -6.43 5.03
C ILE A 35 -14.67 -5.50 4.94
N SER A 36 -13.91 -5.34 6.02
CA SER A 36 -12.69 -4.53 6.07
C SER A 36 -11.48 -5.39 6.38
N GLY A 37 -10.31 -5.09 5.80
CA GLY A 37 -9.08 -5.84 6.09
C GLY A 37 -7.83 -5.25 5.44
N SER A 38 -6.78 -6.04 5.26
CA SER A 38 -5.55 -5.59 4.58
C SER A 38 -5.80 -5.28 3.11
N ASP A 39 -5.34 -4.11 2.65
CA ASP A 39 -5.37 -3.77 1.22
C ASP A 39 -4.60 -4.76 0.34
N THR A 40 -3.61 -5.46 0.90
CA THR A 40 -2.90 -6.59 0.26
C THR A 40 -3.89 -7.65 -0.23
N LEU A 41 -5.00 -7.82 0.49
CA LEU A 41 -6.02 -8.82 0.20
C LEU A 41 -7.19 -8.28 -0.62
N ASN A 42 -7.17 -7.00 -1.04
CA ASN A 42 -8.23 -6.41 -1.85
C ASN A 42 -8.60 -7.30 -3.03
N LYS A 43 -7.61 -7.63 -3.87
CA LYS A 43 -7.85 -8.45 -5.04
C LYS A 43 -8.41 -9.84 -4.70
N VAL A 44 -7.89 -10.48 -3.65
CA VAL A 44 -8.34 -11.81 -3.23
C VAL A 44 -9.79 -11.76 -2.80
N MET A 45 -10.15 -10.77 -1.98
CA MET A 45 -11.50 -10.62 -1.46
C MET A 45 -12.47 -10.19 -2.57
N ASP A 46 -12.08 -9.26 -3.43
CA ASP A 46 -12.91 -8.82 -4.57
C ASP A 46 -13.20 -9.99 -5.53
N ASP A 47 -12.17 -10.73 -5.94
CA ASP A 47 -12.33 -11.88 -6.83
C ASP A 47 -13.13 -13.02 -6.17
N LEU A 48 -13.07 -13.14 -4.83
CA LEU A 48 -13.89 -14.08 -4.07
C LEU A 48 -15.35 -13.64 -4.04
N LEU A 49 -15.64 -12.40 -3.64
CA LEU A 49 -17.00 -11.85 -3.58
C LEU A 49 -17.69 -11.90 -4.95
N LEU A 50 -16.93 -11.73 -6.05
CA LEU A 50 -17.45 -11.86 -7.42
C LEU A 50 -17.79 -13.30 -7.81
N GLN A 51 -17.12 -14.30 -7.23
CA GLN A 51 -17.30 -15.71 -7.59
C GLN A 51 -18.27 -16.44 -6.65
N LEU A 52 -18.45 -15.95 -5.43
CA LEU A 52 -19.34 -16.59 -4.47
C LEU A 52 -20.81 -16.20 -4.73
N PRO A 53 -21.74 -17.18 -4.69
CA PRO A 53 -23.17 -16.91 -4.73
C PRO A 53 -23.64 -16.41 -3.36
N LEU A 54 -23.29 -15.16 -3.04
CA LEU A 54 -23.69 -14.52 -1.79
C LEU A 54 -25.17 -14.14 -1.82
N SER A 55 -25.79 -14.13 -0.64
CA SER A 55 -27.20 -13.77 -0.44
C SER A 55 -27.46 -12.26 -0.59
N GLY A 56 -26.40 -11.48 -0.84
CA GLY A 56 -26.45 -10.02 -0.99
C GLY A 56 -26.31 -9.26 0.32
N GLY A 57 -26.03 -9.96 1.42
CA GLY A 57 -25.68 -9.38 2.71
C GLY A 57 -24.31 -8.71 2.67
N ILE A 58 -23.33 -9.30 1.98
CA ILE A 58 -22.00 -8.73 1.76
C ILE A 58 -21.75 -8.59 0.26
N ASN A 59 -21.42 -7.38 -0.17
CA ASN A 59 -21.19 -7.07 -1.58
C ASN A 59 -19.92 -6.27 -1.85
N THR A 60 -19.22 -5.83 -0.79
CA THR A 60 -18.06 -4.95 -0.92
C THR A 60 -16.96 -5.38 0.07
N TYR A 61 -15.71 -5.26 -0.35
CA TYR A 61 -14.55 -5.36 0.53
C TYR A 61 -13.81 -4.02 0.60
N PHE A 62 -13.29 -3.68 1.77
CA PHE A 62 -12.54 -2.47 2.07
C PHE A 62 -11.14 -2.80 2.59
N GLY A 63 -10.14 -2.72 1.72
CA GLY A 63 -8.73 -2.81 2.12
C GLY A 63 -8.25 -1.56 2.82
N CYS A 64 -8.43 -1.51 4.14
CA CYS A 64 -8.03 -0.40 5.00
C CYS A 64 -6.83 -0.75 5.91
N GLY A 65 -6.16 -1.88 5.65
CA GLY A 65 -5.03 -2.39 6.40
C GLY A 65 -5.40 -3.39 7.49
N SER A 66 -4.43 -4.22 7.88
CA SER A 66 -4.60 -5.21 8.95
C SER A 66 -5.04 -4.57 10.27
N SER A 67 -4.54 -3.37 10.60
CA SER A 67 -4.96 -2.68 11.83
C SER A 67 -6.41 -2.19 11.78
N CYS A 68 -6.94 -1.87 10.59
CA CYS A 68 -8.35 -1.50 10.46
C CYS A 68 -9.24 -2.73 10.62
N GLY A 69 -8.88 -3.87 10.01
CA GLY A 69 -9.57 -5.13 10.22
C GLY A 69 -9.61 -5.52 11.70
N GLU A 70 -8.46 -5.44 12.37
CA GLU A 70 -8.35 -5.72 13.81
C GLU A 70 -9.19 -4.76 14.67
N ARG A 71 -9.19 -3.45 14.37
CA ARG A 71 -10.07 -2.48 15.07
C ARG A 71 -11.55 -2.78 14.86
N GLN A 72 -11.93 -3.20 13.65
CA GLN A 72 -13.31 -3.58 13.35
C GLN A 72 -13.71 -4.82 14.14
N LEU A 73 -12.86 -5.84 14.21
CA LEU A 73 -13.10 -7.03 15.03
C LEU A 73 -13.21 -6.70 16.54
N ALA A 74 -12.33 -5.82 17.04
CA ALA A 74 -12.30 -5.40 18.45
C ALA A 74 -13.46 -4.49 18.87
N GLY A 75 -14.24 -3.94 17.94
CA GLY A 75 -15.38 -3.07 18.26
C GLY A 75 -15.03 -1.74 18.94
N SER A 76 -13.78 -1.26 18.82
CA SER A 76 -13.29 -0.05 19.50
C SER A 76 -13.21 1.16 18.54
N PRO A 77 -14.25 2.03 18.48
CA PRO A 77 -14.18 3.29 17.78
C PRO A 77 -13.53 4.32 18.70
N SER A 78 -12.42 4.92 18.25
CA SER A 78 -11.89 6.08 18.96
C SER A 78 -12.88 7.25 18.80
N SER A 79 -13.06 8.05 19.85
CA SER A 79 -14.00 9.19 19.89
C SER A 79 -13.68 10.33 18.89
N GLY A 80 -12.63 10.20 18.08
CA GLY A 80 -12.24 11.12 17.01
C GLY A 80 -12.61 10.69 15.58
N ASP A 81 -13.02 9.43 15.39
CA ASP A 81 -13.41 8.88 14.09
C ASP A 81 -14.89 9.22 13.82
N GLY A 82 -15.14 10.48 13.45
CA GLY A 82 -16.45 11.12 13.48
C GLY A 82 -17.59 10.34 12.81
N ALA A 83 -18.65 10.09 13.59
CA ALA A 83 -20.09 10.32 13.37
C ALA A 83 -20.77 10.04 11.99
N ASN A 84 -20.10 9.49 10.98
CA ASN A 84 -20.71 9.05 9.73
C ASN A 84 -20.93 7.52 9.72
N ASN A 85 -21.26 6.95 10.89
CA ASN A 85 -21.49 5.53 11.08
C ASN A 85 -22.76 5.07 10.34
N GLY A 86 -22.58 4.24 9.33
CA GLY A 86 -23.59 3.30 8.82
C GLY A 86 -23.57 1.97 9.56
N CYS A 87 -23.29 2.04 10.86
CA CYS A 87 -23.67 1.12 11.93
C CYS A 87 -23.96 2.01 13.17
N THR A 88 -25.10 2.74 13.22
CA THR A 88 -25.51 3.48 14.45
C THR A 88 -26.73 2.86 15.10
N PRO A 89 -26.72 2.56 16.42
CA PRO A 89 -27.92 2.40 17.21
C PRO A 89 -28.33 3.73 17.87
N SER A 90 -29.63 3.97 18.00
CA SER A 90 -30.18 4.79 19.10
C SER A 90 -31.07 3.86 19.90
N ASP A 91 -30.67 3.52 21.12
CA ASP A 91 -31.69 3.34 22.14
C ASP A 91 -32.00 4.74 22.72
N GLY A 92 -33.19 4.90 23.29
CA GLY A 92 -33.73 6.22 23.67
C GLY A 92 -33.05 6.88 24.87
N ASN A 93 -31.91 6.37 25.36
CA ASN A 93 -31.43 6.69 26.71
C ASN A 93 -30.12 7.50 26.75
N GLY A 94 -29.44 7.71 25.62
CA GLY A 94 -28.30 8.64 25.53
C GLY A 94 -27.07 8.26 26.37
N ALA A 95 -27.00 7.01 26.87
CA ALA A 95 -25.79 6.45 27.44
C ALA A 95 -25.03 5.65 26.35
N PRO A 96 -23.70 5.79 26.23
CA PRO A 96 -22.92 5.04 25.26
C PRO A 96 -22.61 3.64 25.78
N GLU A 97 -23.26 2.59 25.24
CA GLU A 97 -22.75 1.20 25.28
C GLU A 97 -23.65 0.22 24.50
N ALA A 98 -23.26 -0.09 23.25
CA ALA A 98 -23.54 -1.31 22.49
C ALA A 98 -22.89 -1.15 21.11
N ASN A 99 -21.55 -1.12 21.07
CA ASN A 99 -20.80 -1.12 19.82
C ASN A 99 -19.87 -2.34 19.77
N PRO A 100 -20.37 -3.55 19.45
CA PRO A 100 -19.52 -4.63 19.01
C PRO A 100 -19.44 -4.59 17.47
N GLY A 101 -18.24 -4.68 16.92
CA GLY A 101 -17.94 -4.57 15.50
C GLY A 101 -18.88 -5.32 14.57
N CYS A 102 -19.30 -4.68 13.48
CA CYS A 102 -20.22 -5.26 12.50
C CYS A 102 -19.61 -6.48 11.76
N GLN A 103 -18.31 -6.78 11.88
CA GLN A 103 -17.63 -7.87 11.18
C GLN A 103 -17.13 -8.91 12.19
N GLU A 104 -17.39 -10.20 11.95
CA GLU A 104 -16.81 -11.30 12.74
C GLU A 104 -15.55 -11.85 12.10
N ILE A 105 -15.38 -11.63 10.80
CA ILE A 105 -14.20 -12.03 10.05
C ILE A 105 -13.50 -10.85 9.36
N SER A 106 -12.18 -10.90 9.29
CA SER A 106 -11.37 -9.92 8.56
C SER A 106 -10.12 -10.56 7.93
N GLY A 107 -9.93 -10.28 6.64
CA GLY A 107 -8.70 -10.63 5.93
C GLY A 107 -7.54 -9.74 6.42
N MET A 108 -6.45 -10.34 6.89
CA MET A 108 -5.27 -9.63 7.37
C MET A 108 -3.97 -10.23 6.87
N SER A 109 -2.92 -9.42 6.93
CA SER A 109 -1.57 -9.83 6.58
C SER A 109 -0.76 -10.37 7.75
N ARG A 110 -1.40 -10.58 8.91
CA ARG A 110 -0.83 -11.07 10.16
C ARG A 110 -1.90 -11.82 10.96
N PRO A 111 -1.53 -12.73 11.87
CA PRO A 111 -2.48 -13.29 12.82
C PRO A 111 -2.96 -12.20 13.80
N LEU A 112 -4.07 -12.47 14.48
CA LEU A 112 -4.56 -11.63 15.57
C LEU A 112 -3.51 -11.44 16.67
N GLN A 113 -3.38 -10.20 17.17
CA GLN A 113 -2.51 -9.89 18.29
C GLN A 113 -3.23 -10.14 19.62
N SER A 114 -2.48 -10.41 20.70
CA SER A 114 -3.05 -10.68 22.03
C SER A 114 -3.98 -9.59 22.56
N GLY A 115 -3.80 -8.34 22.13
CA GLY A 115 -4.64 -7.21 22.58
C GLY A 115 -6.13 -7.40 22.24
N ILE A 116 -6.48 -8.21 21.23
CA ILE A 116 -7.88 -8.51 20.94
C ILE A 116 -8.56 -9.34 22.04
N CYS A 117 -7.77 -10.05 22.84
CA CYS A 117 -8.28 -10.95 23.87
C CYS A 117 -8.70 -10.23 25.15
N ASP A 118 -8.14 -9.04 25.38
CA ASP A 118 -8.25 -8.30 26.64
C ASP A 118 -9.38 -7.26 26.63
N ASP A 119 -9.96 -6.98 25.45
CA ASP A 119 -10.68 -5.72 25.17
C ASP A 119 -12.22 -5.84 25.00
N ASP A 120 -12.86 -6.98 25.33
CA ASP A 120 -14.35 -7.02 25.40
C ASP A 120 -14.86 -7.10 26.85
N PRO A 121 -14.90 -5.98 27.59
CA PRO A 121 -15.47 -5.93 28.94
C PRO A 121 -17.00 -6.04 28.95
N ASN A 122 -17.66 -6.01 27.78
CA ASN A 122 -19.13 -5.92 27.69
C ASN A 122 -19.82 -7.29 27.69
N PHE A 123 -19.08 -8.39 27.59
CA PHE A 123 -19.59 -9.74 27.78
C PHE A 123 -19.08 -10.35 29.09
N PRO A 124 -19.87 -10.28 30.19
CA PRO A 124 -19.49 -10.91 31.45
C PRO A 124 -19.44 -12.44 31.29
N GLY A 125 -18.23 -12.99 31.20
CA GLY A 125 -17.97 -14.44 31.22
C GLY A 125 -17.26 -15.03 30.01
N SER A 126 -16.95 -14.25 28.96
CA SER A 126 -16.11 -14.73 27.85
C SER A 126 -14.88 -13.84 27.71
N THR A 127 -13.73 -14.33 28.15
CA THR A 127 -12.47 -13.90 27.54
C THR A 127 -12.60 -14.14 26.02
N ASN A 128 -12.01 -13.30 25.17
CA ASN A 128 -11.86 -13.58 23.74
C ASN A 128 -10.80 -14.69 23.54
N ASP A 129 -10.91 -15.76 24.33
CA ASP A 129 -10.02 -16.92 24.34
C ASP A 129 -10.16 -17.78 23.08
N GLN A 130 -11.16 -17.49 22.25
CA GLN A 130 -11.44 -18.17 21.00
C GLN A 130 -10.96 -17.41 19.76
N ALA A 131 -10.20 -16.32 19.90
CA ALA A 131 -9.66 -15.59 18.74
C ALA A 131 -8.76 -16.49 17.87
N GLU A 132 -9.10 -16.61 16.58
CA GLU A 132 -8.47 -17.54 15.64
C GLU A 132 -8.14 -16.89 14.29
N GLY A 133 -7.17 -17.48 13.59
CA GLY A 133 -6.80 -17.14 12.23
C GLY A 133 -6.67 -18.38 11.35
N LEU A 134 -7.23 -18.33 10.15
CA LEU A 134 -7.02 -19.29 9.07
C LEU A 134 -6.00 -18.70 8.09
N ALA A 135 -4.77 -19.21 8.13
CA ALA A 135 -3.83 -18.95 7.06
C ALA A 135 -4.25 -19.73 5.81
N PHE A 136 -4.38 -19.03 4.68
CA PHE A 136 -4.93 -19.62 3.45
C PHE A 136 -3.97 -19.51 2.26
N CYS A 137 -3.15 -18.47 2.22
CA CYS A 137 -2.15 -18.25 1.19
C CYS A 137 -0.84 -17.77 1.82
N ALA A 138 0.27 -17.98 1.11
CA ALA A 138 1.56 -17.43 1.43
C ALA A 138 1.89 -16.29 0.46
N ASP A 139 2.59 -15.28 0.97
CA ASP A 139 3.10 -14.16 0.22
C ASP A 139 4.61 -14.05 0.46
N GLY A 140 5.35 -13.62 -0.56
CA GLY A 140 6.76 -13.28 -0.45
C GLY A 140 6.90 -11.79 -0.63
N LEU A 141 7.13 -11.02 0.44
CA LEU A 141 7.44 -9.61 0.28
C LEU A 141 8.75 -9.48 -0.51
N VAL A 142 8.76 -8.65 -1.55
CA VAL A 142 9.90 -8.50 -2.45
C VAL A 142 10.54 -7.15 -2.27
N ILE A 143 11.86 -7.11 -2.41
CA ILE A 143 12.59 -5.88 -2.74
C ILE A 143 12.76 -5.88 -4.25
N LEU A 144 12.25 -4.87 -4.91
CA LEU A 144 12.28 -4.68 -6.35
C LEU A 144 13.32 -3.63 -6.69
N GLY A 145 13.89 -3.74 -7.88
CA GLY A 145 14.56 -2.62 -8.53
C GLY A 145 14.38 -2.73 -10.04
N ASN A 146 14.67 -1.63 -10.72
CA ASN A 146 14.70 -1.61 -12.17
C ASN A 146 15.80 -2.54 -12.69
N ASN A 147 15.50 -3.33 -13.71
CA ASN A 147 16.42 -4.31 -14.28
C ASN A 147 17.73 -3.64 -14.70
N ASP A 148 17.69 -2.53 -15.44
CA ASP A 148 18.92 -1.84 -15.90
C ASP A 148 19.81 -1.39 -14.73
N SER A 149 19.19 -1.13 -13.58
CA SER A 149 19.86 -0.64 -12.38
C SER A 149 20.41 -1.78 -11.53
N ILE A 150 19.63 -2.84 -11.28
CA ILE A 150 20.09 -4.01 -10.51
C ILE A 150 21.05 -4.87 -11.34
N GLY A 151 20.77 -5.03 -12.63
CA GLY A 151 21.61 -5.77 -13.58
C GLY A 151 23.02 -5.19 -13.74
N ALA A 152 23.29 -4.03 -13.14
CA ALA A 152 24.64 -3.55 -12.88
C ALA A 152 25.48 -4.42 -11.95
N TYR A 153 24.86 -5.33 -11.23
CA TYR A 153 25.51 -6.20 -10.27
C TYR A 153 25.09 -7.63 -10.56
N GLY A 154 25.96 -8.35 -11.28
CA GLY A 154 25.82 -9.77 -11.48
C GLY A 154 26.35 -10.52 -10.28
N THR A 155 25.74 -11.65 -9.92
CA THR A 155 26.31 -12.53 -8.88
C THR A 155 27.74 -12.97 -9.19
N ASP A 156 28.06 -13.10 -10.49
CA ASP A 156 29.40 -13.32 -11.03
C ASP A 156 29.54 -12.71 -12.44
N ALA A 157 30.72 -12.84 -13.04
CA ALA A 157 30.99 -12.28 -14.37
C ALA A 157 30.18 -12.95 -15.49
N ALA A 158 29.77 -14.21 -15.33
CA ALA A 158 28.95 -14.91 -16.32
C ALA A 158 27.48 -14.43 -16.26
N SER A 159 27.01 -14.13 -15.04
CA SER A 159 25.71 -13.55 -14.73
C SER A 159 25.56 -12.18 -15.39
N CYS A 160 26.63 -11.37 -15.42
CA CYS A 160 26.65 -10.11 -16.18
C CYS A 160 26.36 -10.30 -17.67
N ALA A 161 26.76 -11.42 -18.29
CA ALA A 161 26.47 -11.67 -19.71
C ALA A 161 25.05 -12.21 -19.94
N ALA A 162 24.51 -13.00 -18.99
CA ALA A 162 23.17 -13.57 -19.07
C ALA A 162 22.05 -12.52 -18.91
N TYR A 163 22.29 -11.51 -18.07
CA TYR A 163 21.34 -10.42 -17.81
C TYR A 163 20.89 -9.72 -19.11
N PHE A 164 21.83 -9.34 -19.98
CA PHE A 164 21.52 -8.62 -21.23
C PHE A 164 20.77 -9.43 -22.29
N ALA A 165 20.71 -10.77 -22.17
CA ALA A 165 20.08 -11.62 -23.16
C ALA A 165 18.55 -11.77 -22.99
N SER A 166 17.96 -11.28 -21.88
CA SER A 166 16.59 -11.65 -21.47
C SER A 166 15.61 -10.51 -21.20
N SER A 167 15.98 -9.25 -21.45
CA SER A 167 15.17 -8.05 -21.11
C SER A 167 13.82 -7.94 -21.84
N THR A 168 13.42 -8.93 -22.64
CA THR A 168 12.18 -8.92 -23.43
C THR A 168 11.15 -9.97 -23.02
N THR A 169 11.50 -10.93 -22.15
CA THR A 169 10.57 -11.99 -21.77
C THR A 169 9.89 -11.63 -20.44
N PRO A 170 8.56 -11.56 -20.36
CA PRO A 170 7.89 -11.39 -19.09
C PRO A 170 8.24 -12.50 -18.10
N ASN A 171 8.29 -12.17 -16.80
CA ASN A 171 8.29 -13.18 -15.75
C ASN A 171 6.90 -13.83 -15.71
N THR A 172 6.69 -14.86 -16.53
CA THR A 172 5.46 -15.67 -16.53
C THR A 172 5.65 -16.92 -15.67
N GLY A 173 4.81 -17.11 -14.66
CA GLY A 173 4.77 -18.31 -13.81
C GLY A 173 5.48 -18.25 -12.44
N ASN A 174 5.44 -19.38 -11.71
CA ASN A 174 6.05 -19.57 -10.38
C ASN A 174 7.58 -19.55 -10.36
N GLN A 175 8.22 -19.40 -11.51
CA GLN A 175 9.67 -19.36 -11.67
C GLN A 175 10.09 -17.93 -11.98
N PHE A 176 10.85 -17.33 -11.08
CA PHE A 176 11.68 -16.17 -11.42
C PHE A 176 12.89 -16.73 -12.15
N PRO A 177 13.04 -16.50 -13.47
CA PRO A 177 14.28 -16.85 -14.13
C PRO A 177 15.39 -16.13 -13.38
N ASP A 178 16.29 -16.89 -12.78
CA ASP A 178 17.48 -16.35 -12.15
C ASP A 178 18.39 -15.80 -13.23
N ARG A 179 18.13 -14.55 -13.63
CA ARG A 179 18.84 -13.84 -14.70
C ARG A 179 20.18 -13.30 -14.24
N GLY A 180 20.67 -13.78 -13.10
CA GLY A 180 21.90 -13.29 -12.50
C GLY A 180 21.75 -11.92 -11.83
N VAL A 181 20.52 -11.48 -11.53
CA VAL A 181 20.27 -10.27 -10.74
C VAL A 181 20.96 -10.36 -9.39
N GLY A 182 21.59 -9.24 -9.00
CA GLY A 182 22.35 -9.13 -7.77
C GLY A 182 21.53 -9.49 -6.53
N ALA A 183 22.22 -9.98 -5.50
CA ALA A 183 21.65 -10.13 -4.16
C ALA A 183 21.90 -8.84 -3.36
N LEU A 184 21.06 -8.55 -2.36
CA LEU A 184 21.38 -7.46 -1.43
C LEU A 184 22.68 -7.74 -0.69
N ARG A 185 23.48 -6.70 -0.46
CA ARG A 185 24.73 -6.79 0.31
C ARG A 185 24.48 -7.41 1.67
N ASN A 186 25.11 -8.53 1.98
CA ASN A 186 24.96 -9.22 3.27
C ASN A 186 26.17 -9.08 4.20
N SER A 187 27.26 -8.47 3.73
CA SER A 187 28.50 -8.39 4.49
C SER A 187 29.41 -7.24 4.05
N GLY A 188 30.36 -6.91 4.92
CA GLY A 188 31.51 -6.06 4.61
C GLY A 188 31.43 -4.67 5.21
N THR A 189 32.55 -3.96 5.12
CA THR A 189 32.74 -2.63 5.71
C THR A 189 32.35 -1.54 4.72
N LEU A 190 31.60 -0.55 5.18
CA LEU A 190 31.42 0.73 4.52
C LEU A 190 32.62 1.65 4.81
N ALA A 191 32.86 2.65 3.97
CA ALA A 191 33.92 3.65 4.16
C ALA A 191 33.77 4.44 5.47
N SER A 192 32.55 4.59 5.99
CA SER A 192 32.24 5.11 7.33
C SER A 192 32.72 4.20 8.47
N GLY A 193 33.18 3.00 8.17
CA GLY A 193 33.58 1.98 9.16
C GLY A 193 32.43 1.09 9.64
N TYR A 194 31.19 1.39 9.25
CA TYR A 194 30.03 0.58 9.58
C TYR A 194 30.14 -0.82 8.96
N GLN A 195 29.89 -1.85 9.77
CA GLN A 195 29.88 -3.24 9.34
C GLN A 195 28.47 -3.64 8.94
N ILE A 196 28.25 -3.93 7.66
CA ILE A 196 27.07 -4.66 7.22
C ILE A 196 27.28 -6.11 7.64
N ALA A 197 26.41 -6.61 8.51
CA ALA A 197 26.48 -7.98 9.02
C ALA A 197 25.47 -8.92 8.34
N ASP A 198 24.39 -8.35 7.82
CA ASP A 198 23.31 -9.07 7.14
C ASP A 198 22.63 -8.16 6.10
N TRP A 199 21.91 -8.74 5.13
CA TRP A 199 21.15 -8.01 4.12
C TRP A 199 20.05 -7.13 4.73
N LYS A 200 19.57 -7.51 5.93
CA LYS A 200 18.63 -6.69 6.71
C LYS A 200 19.20 -5.31 7.01
N ASP A 201 20.51 -5.20 7.22
CA ASP A 201 21.15 -3.91 7.54
C ASP A 201 21.04 -2.92 6.39
N VAL A 202 21.13 -3.40 5.13
CA VAL A 202 20.93 -2.56 3.94
C VAL A 202 19.51 -2.00 3.92
N ILE A 203 18.51 -2.87 4.10
CA ILE A 203 17.09 -2.46 4.05
C ILE A 203 16.71 -1.56 5.23
N ARG A 204 17.21 -1.85 6.43
CA ARG A 204 17.08 -0.96 7.60
C ARG A 204 17.65 0.41 7.31
N LEU A 205 18.88 0.50 6.82
CA LEU A 205 19.51 1.78 6.52
C LEU A 205 18.72 2.56 5.45
N VAL A 206 18.30 1.90 4.37
CA VAL A 206 17.52 2.55 3.31
C VAL A 206 16.19 3.10 3.84
N TYR A 207 15.36 2.27 4.47
CA TYR A 207 13.97 2.62 4.79
C TYR A 207 13.77 3.29 6.15
N THR A 208 14.58 2.97 7.16
CA THR A 208 14.40 3.41 8.55
C THR A 208 15.56 4.25 9.08
N GLY A 209 16.71 4.21 8.38
CA GLY A 209 17.95 4.84 8.80
C GLY A 209 18.59 4.20 10.02
N CYS A 210 18.12 3.02 10.41
CA CYS A 210 18.63 2.32 11.57
C CYS A 210 19.85 1.49 11.24
N THR A 211 20.76 1.45 12.20
CA THR A 211 21.87 0.51 12.24
C THR A 211 21.45 -0.77 12.95
N ASN A 212 22.28 -1.82 12.85
CA ASN A 212 22.10 -3.06 13.61
C ASN A 212 22.21 -2.87 15.13
N ALA A 213 22.85 -1.80 15.61
CA ALA A 213 22.89 -1.45 17.02
C ALA A 213 21.56 -0.86 17.54
N ASP A 214 20.69 -0.39 16.63
CA ASP A 214 19.45 0.29 16.95
C ASP A 214 18.27 -0.69 17.08
N GLY A 215 18.39 -1.71 17.93
CA GLY A 215 17.37 -2.79 18.07
C GLY A 215 15.93 -2.31 18.31
N THR A 216 15.74 -1.07 18.76
CA THR A 216 14.42 -0.41 18.89
C THR A 216 14.38 0.98 18.27
N CYS A 217 15.05 1.21 17.14
CA CYS A 217 14.97 2.35 16.20
C CYS A 217 14.11 3.57 16.59
N ALA A 218 12.80 3.35 16.78
CA ALA A 218 11.83 4.34 17.21
C ALA A 218 12.22 5.08 18.51
N ASN A 219 12.83 4.41 19.48
CA ASN A 219 12.94 4.93 20.85
C ASN A 219 14.28 5.59 21.18
N THR A 220 15.33 5.42 20.37
CA THR A 220 16.71 5.76 20.78
C THR A 220 17.29 6.98 20.07
N THR A 221 16.83 7.33 18.87
CA THR A 221 17.37 8.47 18.11
C THR A 221 16.30 9.12 17.25
N ASN A 222 16.30 10.46 17.24
CA ASN A 222 15.42 11.26 16.39
C ASN A 222 15.53 10.82 14.93
N ARG A 223 14.37 10.55 14.30
CA ARG A 223 14.18 10.17 12.90
C ARG A 223 15.03 11.01 11.95
N VAL A 224 15.01 12.33 12.08
CA VAL A 224 15.77 13.26 11.21
C VAL A 224 17.27 12.99 11.32
N THR A 225 17.78 12.81 12.54
CA THR A 225 19.20 12.52 12.76
C THR A 225 19.62 11.18 12.17
N ARG A 226 18.86 10.11 12.43
CA ARG A 226 19.23 8.76 11.94
C ARG A 226 19.02 8.59 10.43
N CYS A 227 17.93 9.13 9.90
CA CYS A 227 17.66 9.14 8.47
C CYS A 227 18.59 10.10 7.72
N GLY A 228 19.17 11.09 8.40
CA GLY A 228 20.24 11.93 7.86
C GLY A 228 21.65 11.42 8.17
N SER A 229 21.81 10.21 8.73
CA SER A 229 23.11 9.73 9.20
C SER A 229 24.11 9.54 8.05
N ALA A 230 25.40 9.70 8.34
CA ALA A 230 26.47 9.50 7.37
C ALA A 230 26.48 8.07 6.83
N VAL A 231 26.23 7.07 7.69
CA VAL A 231 26.16 5.66 7.31
C VAL A 231 25.06 5.43 6.28
N ARG A 232 23.86 5.98 6.51
CA ARG A 232 22.77 5.86 5.55
C ARG A 232 23.09 6.57 4.23
N ARG A 233 23.60 7.80 4.27
CA ARG A 233 24.02 8.54 3.06
C ARG A 233 24.99 7.71 2.24
N GLU A 234 25.99 7.11 2.88
CA GLU A 234 26.96 6.29 2.17
C GLU A 234 26.36 5.05 1.48
N VAL A 235 25.37 4.41 2.11
CA VAL A 235 24.64 3.29 1.50
C VAL A 235 23.82 3.75 0.30
N VAL A 236 23.13 4.88 0.39
CA VAL A 236 22.17 5.31 -0.64
C VAL A 236 22.81 6.14 -1.75
N GLU A 237 23.91 6.85 -1.49
CA GLU A 237 24.65 7.63 -2.51
C GLU A 237 25.56 6.75 -3.38
N ASN A 238 25.86 5.53 -2.93
CA ASN A 238 26.62 4.56 -3.71
C ASN A 238 25.78 3.31 -3.93
N TRP A 239 25.20 3.19 -5.13
CA TRP A 239 24.35 2.06 -5.49
C TRP A 239 25.04 0.70 -5.32
N GLY A 240 26.36 0.61 -5.52
CA GLY A 240 27.12 -0.61 -5.29
C GLY A 240 27.22 -1.04 -3.83
N ASN A 241 26.92 -0.16 -2.88
CA ASN A 241 26.83 -0.52 -1.47
C ASN A 241 25.54 -1.29 -1.12
N LEU A 242 24.52 -1.26 -1.99
CA LEU A 242 23.25 -1.95 -1.77
C LEU A 242 23.32 -3.44 -2.14
N PHE A 243 24.21 -3.83 -3.05
CA PHE A 243 24.22 -5.15 -3.68
C PHE A 243 25.54 -5.89 -3.48
N GLN A 244 25.48 -7.22 -3.54
CA GLN A 244 26.63 -8.11 -3.70
C GLN A 244 26.95 -8.31 -5.18
N GLY A 245 28.13 -8.87 -5.44
CA GLY A 245 28.51 -9.35 -6.76
C GLY A 245 29.53 -8.45 -7.46
N VAL A 246 29.68 -8.68 -8.76
CA VAL A 246 30.62 -7.94 -9.61
C VAL A 246 29.88 -6.86 -10.39
N ALA A 247 30.48 -5.67 -10.46
CA ALA A 247 29.96 -4.60 -11.29
C ALA A 247 30.05 -4.99 -12.77
N CYS A 248 28.91 -4.99 -13.46
CA CYS A 248 28.83 -5.30 -14.88
C CYS A 248 29.23 -4.07 -15.70
N SER A 249 30.19 -4.22 -16.60
CA SER A 249 30.75 -3.09 -17.38
C SER A 249 29.76 -2.43 -18.35
N GLN A 250 28.66 -3.11 -18.69
CA GLN A 250 27.68 -2.69 -19.70
C GLN A 250 26.35 -2.18 -19.11
N SER A 251 26.20 -2.17 -17.78
CA SER A 251 24.94 -1.75 -17.17
C SER A 251 24.80 -0.24 -17.11
N GLY A 252 23.56 0.25 -17.24
CA GLY A 252 23.20 1.63 -16.91
C GLY A 252 23.33 1.85 -15.42
N GLY A 253 24.55 2.07 -14.95
CA GLY A 253 24.83 2.24 -13.53
C GLY A 253 24.07 3.41 -12.92
N CYS A 254 24.07 3.46 -11.60
CA CYS A 254 23.44 4.51 -10.80
C CYS A 254 24.52 5.41 -10.20
N PRO A 255 25.11 6.33 -11.00
CA PRO A 255 26.26 7.13 -10.57
C PRO A 255 25.92 8.08 -9.40
N SER A 256 24.65 8.46 -9.28
CA SER A 256 24.14 9.30 -8.19
C SER A 256 23.55 8.49 -7.03
N GLY A 257 23.71 7.17 -7.04
CA GLY A 257 23.10 6.28 -6.05
C GLY A 257 21.61 6.03 -6.26
N LEU A 258 20.95 5.62 -5.19
CA LEU A 258 19.49 5.41 -5.07
C LEU A 258 18.75 6.74 -5.15
N VAL A 259 17.79 6.85 -6.06
CA VAL A 259 16.99 8.05 -6.28
C VAL A 259 15.68 8.00 -5.48
N ARG A 260 15.02 6.85 -5.42
CA ARG A 260 13.80 6.61 -4.64
C ARG A 260 13.80 5.22 -4.01
N ALA A 261 13.20 5.11 -2.83
CA ALA A 261 12.85 3.88 -2.17
C ALA A 261 11.35 3.89 -1.87
N PHE A 262 10.57 3.22 -2.70
CA PHE A 262 9.13 3.13 -2.52
C PHE A 262 8.78 2.08 -1.47
N ARG A 263 7.78 2.38 -0.67
CA ARG A 263 7.13 1.44 0.24
C ARG A 263 5.63 1.58 0.14
N ARG A 264 4.91 0.56 0.59
CA ARG A 264 3.46 0.67 0.83
C ARG A 264 3.21 1.60 2.00
N ASP A 265 2.10 2.32 1.97
CA ASP A 265 1.70 3.22 3.05
C ASP A 265 1.29 2.45 4.32
N ASP A 266 1.10 3.16 5.43
CA ASP A 266 0.86 2.53 6.74
C ASP A 266 -0.55 1.93 6.89
N ALA A 267 -1.53 2.43 6.14
CA ALA A 267 -2.85 1.84 5.99
C ALA A 267 -2.81 0.54 5.19
N SER A 268 -1.68 0.13 4.63
CA SER A 268 -1.61 -1.16 3.93
C SER A 268 -1.66 -2.39 4.88
N GLY A 269 -1.30 -2.18 6.15
CA GLY A 269 -1.10 -3.27 7.10
C GLY A 269 0.18 -4.11 6.86
N THR A 270 0.92 -3.88 5.77
CA THR A 270 2.25 -4.50 5.56
C THR A 270 3.36 -3.88 6.39
N THR A 271 3.23 -2.61 6.79
CA THR A 271 4.26 -1.86 7.53
C THR A 271 4.81 -2.63 8.73
N GLY A 272 3.94 -3.16 9.59
CA GLY A 272 4.36 -3.87 10.79
C GLY A 272 5.14 -5.15 10.47
N VAL A 273 4.63 -5.94 9.52
CA VAL A 273 5.28 -7.17 9.06
C VAL A 273 6.64 -6.88 8.43
N PHE A 274 6.73 -5.86 7.57
CA PHE A 274 7.98 -5.46 6.96
C PHE A 274 9.04 -5.08 8.00
N LEU A 275 8.67 -4.22 8.97
CA LEU A 275 9.56 -3.81 10.06
C LEU A 275 10.02 -5.00 10.90
N GLU A 276 9.12 -5.91 11.25
CA GLU A 276 9.44 -7.14 11.99
C GLU A 276 10.41 -8.05 11.23
N LEU A 277 10.19 -8.27 9.92
CA LEU A 277 11.05 -9.11 9.09
C LEU A 277 12.48 -8.55 8.99
N ILE A 278 12.61 -7.22 8.96
CA ILE A 278 13.91 -6.55 9.05
C ILE A 278 14.36 -6.35 10.48
N GLY A 279 13.73 -6.94 11.50
CA GLY A 279 14.13 -6.84 12.90
C GLY A 279 14.18 -5.41 13.45
N VAL A 280 13.25 -4.57 13.03
CA VAL A 280 12.99 -3.24 13.59
C VAL A 280 11.73 -3.35 14.44
N ALA A 281 11.82 -2.99 15.72
CA ALA A 281 10.67 -3.04 16.61
C ALA A 281 9.50 -2.22 16.05
N PHE A 282 8.34 -2.86 15.89
CA PHE A 282 7.11 -2.21 15.49
C PHE A 282 6.28 -1.87 16.72
N ASN A 283 6.11 -0.59 16.97
CA ASN A 283 5.17 -0.11 17.98
C ASN A 283 3.98 0.54 17.26
N VAL A 284 2.81 -0.09 17.33
CA VAL A 284 1.57 0.36 16.66
C VAL A 284 1.21 1.79 17.06
N SER A 285 1.26 2.10 18.36
CA SER A 285 0.83 3.41 18.88
C SER A 285 1.75 4.55 18.43
N THR A 286 3.04 4.27 18.25
CA THR A 286 3.99 5.29 17.78
C THR A 286 4.14 5.35 16.26
N ASN A 287 3.85 4.27 15.53
CA ASN A 287 4.08 4.22 14.08
C ASN A 287 2.83 4.49 13.24
N ILE A 288 1.63 4.14 13.71
CA ILE A 288 0.39 4.30 12.95
C ILE A 288 -0.37 5.56 13.41
N THR A 289 -0.69 5.66 14.70
CA THR A 289 -1.54 6.74 15.25
C THR A 289 -0.95 8.13 15.01
N SER A 290 0.38 8.19 15.02
CA SER A 290 1.13 9.43 15.01
C SER A 290 1.26 10.09 13.62
N ARG A 291 0.81 9.40 12.56
CA ARG A 291 0.80 9.90 11.17
C ARG A 291 -0.57 10.45 10.74
N ALA A 292 -1.66 9.94 11.32
CA ALA A 292 -3.02 10.43 11.05
C ALA A 292 -3.35 11.72 11.85
N ASP A 293 -2.76 11.89 13.03
CA ASP A 293 -3.07 12.98 13.97
C ASP A 293 -2.19 14.23 13.86
N VAL A 294 -1.51 14.42 12.73
CA VAL A 294 -0.60 15.57 12.53
C VAL A 294 -1.34 16.93 12.53
N VAL A 295 -2.68 16.94 12.51
CA VAL A 295 -3.50 18.15 12.70
C VAL A 295 -4.44 17.97 13.89
N SER A 296 -3.93 18.23 15.11
CA SER A 296 -4.72 18.23 16.34
C SER A 296 -4.90 19.66 16.90
N GLY A 297 -6.12 19.97 17.38
CA GLY A 297 -6.44 21.18 18.12
C GLY A 297 -6.90 22.41 17.31
N ILE A 298 -7.82 23.19 17.89
CA ILE A 298 -8.09 24.58 17.51
C ILE A 298 -7.33 25.48 18.49
N PRO A 299 -6.47 26.42 18.05
CA PRO A 299 -6.20 26.82 16.68
C PRO A 299 -4.89 26.24 16.13
N ARG A 300 -4.97 25.06 15.49
CA ARG A 300 -4.31 24.73 14.21
C ARG A 300 -2.78 24.89 14.17
N ALA A 301 -2.06 24.05 14.90
CA ALA A 301 -0.65 23.79 14.62
C ALA A 301 -0.53 22.52 13.75
N ILE A 302 0.36 22.54 12.76
CA ILE A 302 0.88 21.29 12.17
C ILE A 302 1.79 20.71 13.25
N THR A 303 1.43 19.56 13.79
CA THR A 303 2.31 18.87 14.74
C THR A 303 3.54 18.38 13.97
N PRO A 304 4.78 18.61 14.44
CA PRO A 304 5.93 17.95 13.86
C PRO A 304 5.68 16.44 13.72
N MET A 305 6.15 15.85 12.62
CA MET A 305 6.20 14.40 12.53
C MET A 305 6.95 13.86 13.75
N PRO A 306 6.40 12.87 14.45
CA PRO A 306 7.00 12.33 15.66
C PRO A 306 8.45 11.92 15.40
N ALA A 307 9.34 12.30 16.31
CA ALA A 307 10.76 11.97 16.21
C ALA A 307 11.03 10.45 16.25
N ASN A 308 10.04 9.64 16.64
CA ASN A 308 10.13 8.20 16.84
C ASN A 308 9.46 7.36 15.73
N LEU A 309 9.01 7.94 14.61
CA LEU A 309 8.49 7.13 13.49
C LEU A 309 9.57 6.22 12.94
N SER A 310 9.32 4.92 12.73
CA SER A 310 10.32 3.96 12.25
C SER A 310 10.86 4.28 10.85
N PHE A 311 10.02 4.65 9.89
CA PHE A 311 10.46 4.97 8.53
C PHE A 311 11.01 6.40 8.37
N CYS A 312 11.85 6.58 7.35
CA CYS A 312 12.42 7.87 6.99
C CYS A 312 11.48 8.78 6.18
N ASP A 313 10.40 8.27 5.61
CA ASP A 313 9.41 9.12 4.93
C ASP A 313 8.53 9.91 5.91
N GLY A 314 7.83 10.88 5.34
CA GLY A 314 6.89 11.77 5.99
C GLY A 314 5.45 11.30 6.08
N GLY A 315 5.16 10.08 5.65
CA GLY A 315 3.80 9.55 5.56
C GLY A 315 2.92 10.41 4.66
N ASP A 316 1.64 10.51 5.05
CA ASP A 316 0.61 11.08 4.18
C ASP A 316 0.80 12.57 3.89
N ILE A 317 1.52 13.30 4.74
CA ILE A 317 1.69 14.76 4.59
C ILE A 317 2.91 15.17 3.75
N GLU A 318 3.78 14.22 3.40
CA GLU A 318 5.03 14.49 2.67
C GLU A 318 4.80 15.12 1.27
N GLY A 319 5.04 16.43 1.17
CA GLY A 319 4.97 17.18 -0.09
C GLY A 319 3.68 17.99 -0.26
N VAL A 320 2.62 17.69 0.50
CA VAL A 320 1.41 18.54 0.59
C VAL A 320 1.72 19.84 1.33
N ILE A 321 2.52 19.75 2.39
CA ILE A 321 2.93 20.88 3.21
C ILE A 321 4.41 21.19 2.92
N PRO A 322 4.76 22.41 2.47
CA PRO A 322 6.15 22.76 2.19
C PRO A 322 7.02 22.69 3.45
N THR A 323 8.20 22.08 3.34
CA THR A 323 9.08 21.69 4.46
C THR A 323 9.75 22.84 5.23
N ASN A 324 9.45 24.12 5.01
CA ASN A 324 10.27 25.24 5.55
C ASN A 324 9.50 26.28 6.37
N PHE A 325 8.49 25.88 7.16
CA PHE A 325 7.71 26.85 7.95
C PHE A 325 7.63 26.48 9.43
N GLY A 326 8.68 26.85 10.18
CA GLY A 326 8.57 27.14 11.60
C GLY A 326 8.22 28.62 11.83
N PRO A 327 7.52 28.97 12.93
CA PRO A 327 7.15 30.36 13.23
C PRO A 327 8.33 31.33 13.44
N SER A 328 9.57 30.83 13.49
CA SER A 328 10.80 31.59 13.82
C SER A 328 11.94 31.46 12.79
N GLY A 329 11.72 30.83 11.63
CA GLY A 329 12.83 30.57 10.70
C GLY A 329 13.84 29.52 11.18
N GLU A 330 13.50 28.78 12.25
CA GLU A 330 14.21 27.56 12.62
C GLU A 330 14.05 26.49 11.54
N ALA A 331 15.07 25.63 11.44
CA ALA A 331 15.11 24.54 10.48
C ALA A 331 13.78 23.80 10.50
N ALA A 332 13.11 23.85 9.36
CA ALA A 332 12.16 22.88 8.85
C ALA A 332 11.71 21.83 9.86
N PHE A 333 10.41 21.77 10.15
CA PHE A 333 9.83 20.46 10.37
C PHE A 333 10.20 19.65 9.11
N ASP A 334 11.24 18.83 9.19
CA ASP A 334 11.55 17.87 8.14
C ASP A 334 10.38 16.91 8.15
N LEU A 335 9.33 17.27 7.40
CA LEU A 335 8.09 16.51 7.30
C LEU A 335 8.28 15.27 6.42
N GLY A 336 9.47 15.04 5.85
CA GLY A 336 9.80 13.95 4.95
C GLY A 336 11.16 13.32 5.24
N ASP A 337 11.72 12.64 4.26
CA ASP A 337 13.07 12.09 4.35
C ASP A 337 14.15 13.20 4.28
N PRO A 338 15.09 13.29 5.24
CA PRO A 338 16.15 14.30 5.21
C PRO A 338 17.18 14.09 4.09
N ILE A 339 17.27 12.88 3.52
CA ILE A 339 18.02 12.65 2.28
C ILE A 339 17.05 12.91 1.13
N ARG A 340 17.27 14.02 0.43
CA ARG A 340 16.41 14.48 -0.66
C ARG A 340 17.19 14.51 -1.96
N THR A 341 16.69 13.87 -3.00
CA THR A 341 17.29 13.91 -4.33
C THR A 341 16.45 14.82 -5.24
N ALA A 342 17.06 15.32 -6.31
CA ALA A 342 16.33 16.10 -7.30
C ALA A 342 15.18 15.27 -7.88
N CYS A 343 14.07 15.93 -8.20
CA CYS A 343 13.02 15.28 -8.98
C CYS A 343 13.58 14.97 -10.35
N LEU A 344 13.40 13.72 -10.79
CA LEU A 344 13.74 13.29 -12.12
C LEU A 344 12.80 13.95 -13.12
N ALA A 345 13.05 13.72 -14.40
CA ALA A 345 12.11 14.11 -15.43
C ALA A 345 10.78 13.40 -15.14
N GLU A 346 10.77 12.08 -15.19
CA GLU A 346 9.65 11.15 -15.01
C GLU A 346 8.86 11.28 -13.71
N ASP A 347 9.37 12.00 -12.70
CA ASP A 347 8.58 12.29 -11.50
C ASP A 347 7.42 13.23 -11.85
N ASP A 348 6.17 12.77 -11.79
CA ASP A 348 5.00 13.65 -11.97
C ASP A 348 4.61 14.41 -10.71
N ILE A 349 5.05 13.97 -9.54
CA ILE A 349 4.90 14.72 -8.30
C ILE A 349 6.28 15.19 -7.85
N CYS A 350 6.38 16.42 -7.35
CA CYS A 350 7.65 16.97 -6.89
C CYS A 350 7.40 17.99 -5.80
N ALA A 351 8.24 18.05 -4.75
CA ALA A 351 8.09 19.14 -3.78
C ALA A 351 8.45 20.48 -4.44
N ARG A 352 7.98 21.57 -3.85
CA ARG A 352 8.14 22.94 -4.36
C ARG A 352 9.58 23.26 -4.78
N ASP A 353 10.57 22.81 -4.04
CA ASP A 353 11.99 23.09 -4.29
C ASP A 353 12.64 22.15 -5.32
N GLY A 354 11.87 21.37 -6.08
CA GLY A 354 12.40 20.49 -7.11
C GLY A 354 13.03 19.21 -6.55
N ARG A 355 12.75 18.84 -5.30
CA ARG A 355 13.35 17.66 -4.64
C ARG A 355 12.30 16.82 -3.93
N LEU A 356 12.54 15.52 -3.82
CA LEU A 356 11.71 14.61 -3.02
C LEU A 356 12.56 13.88 -1.99
N GLY A 357 11.92 13.44 -0.91
CA GLY A 357 12.52 12.49 0.01
C GLY A 357 12.89 11.18 -0.70
N LEU A 358 13.97 10.55 -0.24
CA LEU A 358 14.42 9.28 -0.77
C LEU A 358 13.39 8.18 -0.55
N VAL A 359 12.92 7.98 0.69
CA VAL A 359 11.86 7.00 1.00
C VAL A 359 10.49 7.62 0.78
N ARG A 360 9.60 6.90 0.09
CA ARG A 360 8.25 7.38 -0.26
C ARG A 360 7.21 6.31 0.01
N ALA A 361 6.15 6.69 0.74
CA ALA A 361 4.96 5.86 0.87
C ALA A 361 4.08 6.00 -0.39
N ILE A 362 3.68 4.85 -0.95
CA ILE A 362 2.73 4.73 -2.03
C ILE A 362 1.44 4.18 -1.44
N ARG A 363 0.36 4.92 -1.68
CA ARG A 363 -0.99 4.60 -1.22
C ARG A 363 -1.84 4.11 -2.38
N SER A 364 -2.71 3.15 -2.11
CA SER A 364 -3.74 2.68 -3.06
C SER A 364 -4.74 3.81 -3.36
N THR A 365 -5.37 3.79 -4.53
CA THR A 365 -6.36 4.80 -4.94
C THR A 365 -7.72 4.52 -4.27
N ASP A 366 -7.83 4.80 -2.98
CA ASP A 366 -8.99 4.41 -2.17
C ASP A 366 -10.15 5.43 -2.15
N THR A 367 -9.96 6.62 -2.75
CA THR A 367 -10.85 7.78 -2.55
C THR A 367 -11.19 8.56 -3.83
N ALA A 368 -10.69 8.11 -4.98
CA ALA A 368 -10.86 8.81 -6.25
C ALA A 368 -11.44 7.84 -7.29
N THR A 369 -12.42 8.29 -8.07
CA THR A 369 -12.80 7.55 -9.30
C THR A 369 -11.55 7.37 -10.17
N VAL A 370 -11.51 6.37 -11.05
CA VAL A 370 -10.32 6.14 -11.92
C VAL A 370 -9.90 7.44 -12.63
N ALA A 371 -10.87 8.19 -13.14
CA ALA A 371 -10.63 9.49 -13.78
C ALA A 371 -10.04 10.54 -12.81
N GLN A 372 -10.50 10.60 -11.56
CA GLN A 372 -9.93 11.48 -10.53
C GLN A 372 -8.54 11.02 -10.08
N ALA A 373 -8.31 9.71 -9.95
CA ALA A 373 -7.02 9.17 -9.54
C ALA A 373 -5.96 9.45 -10.61
N TYR A 374 -6.34 9.23 -11.86
CA TYR A 374 -5.49 9.23 -13.03
C TYR A 374 -6.04 10.19 -14.10
N PRO A 375 -5.75 11.49 -13.99
CA PRO A 375 -6.27 12.48 -14.93
C PRO A 375 -5.66 12.33 -16.33
N ASP A 376 -6.51 12.45 -17.34
CA ASP A 376 -6.14 12.34 -18.76
C ASP A 376 -5.72 13.69 -19.38
N TYR A 377 -5.43 14.70 -18.58
CA TYR A 377 -5.14 16.05 -19.06
C TYR A 377 -3.85 16.59 -18.45
N GLN A 378 -3.00 17.21 -19.26
CA GLN A 378 -1.89 18.03 -18.75
C GLN A 378 -2.41 19.44 -18.44
N CYS A 379 -2.13 19.97 -17.25
CA CYS A 379 -2.58 21.32 -16.91
C CYS A 379 -1.98 22.37 -17.84
N LYS A 380 -2.79 23.37 -18.22
CA LYS A 380 -2.27 24.60 -18.84
C LYS A 380 -1.69 25.49 -17.74
N ARG A 381 -0.87 26.47 -18.13
CA ARG A 381 -0.35 27.51 -17.22
C ARG A 381 -1.39 28.60 -16.94
N LEU A 382 -2.61 28.17 -16.66
CA LEU A 382 -3.77 28.98 -16.31
C LEU A 382 -4.15 28.66 -14.87
N PHE A 383 -4.48 29.66 -14.07
CA PHE A 383 -4.68 29.48 -12.63
C PHE A 383 -6.01 30.07 -12.16
N ALA A 384 -6.67 29.38 -11.22
CA ALA A 384 -7.86 29.87 -10.55
C ALA A 384 -7.83 29.54 -9.06
N TYR A 385 -8.56 30.33 -8.26
CA TYR A 385 -8.63 30.12 -6.82
C TYR A 385 -9.57 28.96 -6.49
N GLN A 386 -9.05 27.93 -5.81
CA GLN A 386 -9.83 26.84 -5.26
C GLN A 386 -9.67 26.73 -3.75
N GLN A 387 -10.71 26.21 -3.09
CA GLN A 387 -10.65 25.91 -1.67
C GLN A 387 -9.61 24.82 -1.44
N TYR A 388 -8.59 25.11 -0.63
CA TYR A 388 -7.49 24.17 -0.39
C TYR A 388 -7.59 23.50 0.97
N ILE A 389 -7.81 24.31 2.00
CA ILE A 389 -7.91 23.88 3.39
C ILE A 389 -8.89 24.81 4.09
N ASN A 390 -9.73 24.25 4.96
CA ASN A 390 -10.54 25.07 5.85
C ASN A 390 -9.76 25.53 7.09
N ALA A 391 -8.44 25.24 7.12
CA ALA A 391 -7.49 25.55 8.18
C ALA A 391 -6.79 26.92 7.99
N ALA A 392 -6.33 27.55 9.07
CA ALA A 392 -5.57 28.82 9.04
C ALA A 392 -4.09 28.61 8.65
N LEU A 393 -3.78 27.55 7.89
CA LEU A 393 -2.44 27.39 7.36
C LEU A 393 -2.31 28.37 6.18
N ASN A 394 -1.31 29.23 6.28
CA ASN A 394 -1.12 30.31 5.33
C ASN A 394 -0.29 29.87 4.13
N ILE A 395 -0.38 28.62 3.67
CA ILE A 395 0.55 28.09 2.66
C ILE A 395 -0.15 27.16 1.67
N CYS A 396 -0.03 27.49 0.39
CA CYS A 396 -0.45 26.68 -0.76
C CYS A 396 0.65 25.69 -1.16
N PRO A 397 0.35 24.67 -2.00
CA PRO A 397 1.36 23.69 -2.44
C PRO A 397 2.60 24.31 -3.12
N ASP A 398 2.45 25.49 -3.71
CA ASP A 398 3.52 26.29 -4.32
C ASP A 398 4.26 27.20 -3.34
N GLY A 399 3.95 27.13 -2.04
CA GLY A 399 4.52 27.97 -1.00
C GLY A 399 3.93 29.37 -0.87
N THR A 400 2.96 29.75 -1.70
CA THR A 400 2.30 31.06 -1.59
C THR A 400 1.33 31.12 -0.43
N LYS A 401 0.98 32.33 0.04
CA LYS A 401 -0.04 32.48 1.07
C LYS A 401 -1.44 32.23 0.52
N THR A 402 -2.27 31.56 1.30
CA THR A 402 -3.70 31.40 0.99
C THR A 402 -4.37 32.78 0.93
N SER A 403 -5.36 32.93 0.04
CA SER A 403 -6.21 34.12 -0.05
C SER A 403 -7.64 33.71 0.28
N ALA A 404 -8.14 34.15 1.44
CA ALA A 404 -9.44 33.72 1.98
C ALA A 404 -9.62 32.19 2.04
N GLY A 405 -8.59 31.45 2.47
CA GLY A 405 -8.59 29.98 2.53
C GLY A 405 -8.44 29.27 1.19
N ARG A 406 -8.16 30.03 0.11
CA ARG A 406 -8.02 29.50 -1.25
C ARG A 406 -6.58 29.57 -1.76
N CYS A 407 -6.24 28.63 -2.62
CA CYS A 407 -4.97 28.58 -3.34
C CYS A 407 -5.19 28.69 -4.84
N ARG A 408 -4.17 29.18 -5.56
CA ARG A 408 -4.18 29.17 -7.02
C ARG A 408 -3.74 27.81 -7.52
N PHE A 409 -4.63 27.09 -8.18
CA PHE A 409 -4.31 25.82 -8.82
C PHE A 409 -4.29 25.96 -10.33
N PRO A 410 -3.36 25.25 -11.01
CA PRO A 410 -3.38 25.17 -12.46
C PRO A 410 -4.60 24.36 -12.92
N TYR A 411 -5.09 24.63 -14.13
CA TYR A 411 -6.19 23.86 -14.74
C TYR A 411 -5.97 23.62 -16.23
N TYR A 412 -6.63 22.61 -16.77
CA TYR A 412 -6.81 22.40 -18.20
C TYR A 412 -8.09 23.10 -18.66
N GLU A 413 -8.05 23.70 -19.86
CA GLU A 413 -9.23 24.32 -20.47
C GLU A 413 -9.21 24.12 -21.98
N ASP A 414 -10.33 23.73 -22.56
CA ASP A 414 -10.55 23.65 -24.01
C ASP A 414 -11.98 24.11 -24.34
N GLY A 415 -12.10 25.30 -24.94
CA GLY A 415 -13.39 25.97 -25.13
C GLY A 415 -14.09 26.23 -23.79
N ALA A 416 -15.29 25.65 -23.61
CA ALA A 416 -16.06 25.76 -22.37
C ALA A 416 -15.70 24.68 -21.34
N PHE A 417 -14.95 23.64 -21.72
CA PHE A 417 -14.52 22.60 -20.81
C PHE A 417 -13.35 23.10 -19.98
N ARG A 418 -13.47 23.02 -18.65
CA ARG A 418 -12.41 23.31 -17.70
C ARG A 418 -12.35 22.16 -16.71
N THR A 419 -11.13 21.66 -16.45
CA THR A 419 -10.89 20.69 -15.37
C THR A 419 -9.65 21.05 -14.56
N PHE A 420 -9.76 20.98 -13.23
CA PHE A 420 -8.63 21.06 -12.30
C PHE A 420 -7.97 19.71 -12.06
N ASN A 421 -8.63 18.63 -12.47
CA ASN A 421 -8.08 17.30 -12.40
C ASN A 421 -7.19 17.05 -13.62
N CYS A 422 -5.99 17.62 -13.56
CA CYS A 422 -4.95 17.54 -14.57
C CYS A 422 -3.57 17.38 -13.92
N ILE A 423 -2.57 16.93 -14.67
CA ILE A 423 -1.18 16.86 -14.19
C ILE A 423 -0.40 18.10 -14.60
N ALA A 424 0.09 18.81 -13.58
CA ALA A 424 1.01 19.92 -13.72
C ALA A 424 2.42 19.43 -14.10
N ASN A 425 3.11 20.11 -15.01
CA ASN A 425 4.53 19.86 -15.26
C ASN A 425 5.41 20.79 -14.41
N GLN A 426 6.73 20.65 -14.50
CA GLN A 426 7.69 21.47 -13.74
C GLN A 426 7.46 22.99 -13.92
N ARG A 427 6.96 23.43 -15.07
CA ARG A 427 6.75 24.86 -15.40
C ARG A 427 5.35 25.37 -15.08
N SER A 428 4.45 24.52 -14.59
CA SER A 428 3.07 24.87 -14.22
C SER A 428 2.97 25.58 -12.87
N ALA A 429 4.02 26.28 -12.42
CA ALA A 429 4.01 27.10 -11.22
C ALA A 429 3.24 28.41 -11.42
N SER A 430 2.45 28.80 -10.42
CA SER A 430 1.74 30.08 -10.37
C SER A 430 2.71 31.24 -10.58
N PRO A 431 2.36 32.30 -11.34
CA PRO A 431 3.20 33.50 -11.46
C PRO A 431 3.48 34.19 -10.12
N ALA A 432 2.66 33.93 -9.09
CA ALA A 432 2.86 34.44 -7.74
C ALA A 432 3.75 33.53 -6.86
N ALA A 433 4.11 32.33 -7.35
CA ALA A 433 4.96 31.42 -6.62
C ALA A 433 6.40 31.95 -6.52
N PRO A 434 7.13 31.60 -5.45
CA PRO A 434 8.56 31.88 -5.35
C PRO A 434 9.34 31.40 -6.58
N ALA A 435 10.44 32.10 -6.90
CA ALA A 435 11.33 31.66 -7.97
C ALA A 435 11.89 30.27 -7.67
N GLY A 436 11.92 29.42 -8.70
CA GLY A 436 12.38 28.03 -8.58
C GLY A 436 11.32 27.04 -8.09
N THR A 437 10.06 27.48 -7.87
CA THR A 437 8.97 26.56 -7.56
C THR A 437 8.72 25.56 -8.69
N ASP A 438 8.76 24.26 -8.36
CA ASP A 438 8.38 23.17 -9.24
C ASP A 438 6.84 23.05 -9.30
N GLY A 439 6.27 23.22 -10.49
CA GLY A 439 4.82 23.16 -10.71
C GLY A 439 4.19 21.79 -10.41
N ARG A 440 4.99 20.71 -10.38
CA ARG A 440 4.49 19.38 -10.01
C ARG A 440 4.08 19.27 -8.54
N SER A 441 4.35 20.28 -7.70
CA SER A 441 3.87 20.29 -6.32
C SER A 441 2.35 20.38 -6.20
N TYR A 442 1.64 20.85 -7.22
CA TYR A 442 0.18 20.81 -7.23
C TYR A 442 -0.38 19.40 -7.42
N ASN A 443 0.40 18.47 -7.98
CA ASN A 443 -0.05 17.11 -8.27
C ASN A 443 -0.20 16.25 -7.01
N PHE A 444 0.32 16.70 -5.87
CA PHE A 444 0.05 16.09 -4.57
C PHE A 444 -1.42 16.17 -4.17
N VAL A 445 -2.18 17.13 -4.71
CA VAL A 445 -3.55 17.40 -4.28
C VAL A 445 -4.53 16.79 -5.28
N VAL A 446 -5.40 15.91 -4.79
CA VAL A 446 -6.48 15.33 -5.59
C VAL A 446 -7.62 16.33 -5.75
N HIS A 447 -8.07 16.52 -6.99
CA HIS A 447 -9.20 17.39 -7.33
C HIS A 447 -10.24 16.61 -8.14
N ALA A 448 -11.50 16.98 -7.96
CA ALA A 448 -12.54 16.74 -8.96
C ALA A 448 -12.39 17.73 -10.14
N ASP A 449 -13.13 17.49 -11.22
CA ASP A 449 -13.06 18.35 -12.42
C ASP A 449 -13.40 19.82 -12.13
N ASP A 450 -14.35 20.08 -11.23
CA ASP A 450 -14.77 21.43 -10.84
C ASP A 450 -13.76 22.18 -9.94
N GLY A 451 -12.70 21.49 -9.49
CA GLY A 451 -11.69 22.01 -8.58
C GLY A 451 -12.00 21.81 -7.10
N THR A 452 -13.05 21.06 -6.77
CA THR A 452 -13.27 20.58 -5.41
C THR A 452 -12.11 19.67 -5.01
N VAL A 453 -11.43 20.02 -3.92
CA VAL A 453 -10.35 19.20 -3.34
C VAL A 453 -10.94 18.01 -2.59
N SER A 454 -10.39 16.82 -2.81
CA SER A 454 -10.71 15.65 -1.99
C SER A 454 -9.96 15.73 -0.67
N PHE A 455 -10.64 15.51 0.45
CA PHE A 455 -10.05 15.57 1.79
C PHE A 455 -9.99 14.18 2.43
N ALA A 456 -8.92 13.92 3.16
CA ALA A 456 -8.70 12.65 3.86
C ALA A 456 -9.64 12.46 5.05
N ASP A 457 -10.25 13.54 5.55
CA ASP A 457 -11.25 13.50 6.63
C ASP A 457 -12.45 14.41 6.40
N LEU A 458 -13.52 14.12 7.14
CA LEU A 458 -14.80 14.86 7.09
C LEU A 458 -14.66 16.31 7.57
N ASN A 459 -13.67 16.57 8.42
CA ASN A 459 -13.35 17.90 8.93
C ASN A 459 -12.57 18.76 7.93
N ARG A 460 -12.25 18.21 6.75
CA ARG A 460 -11.50 18.85 5.66
C ARG A 460 -10.19 19.47 6.15
N ARG A 461 -9.48 18.76 7.04
CA ARG A 461 -8.23 19.23 7.64
C ARG A 461 -7.05 19.08 6.68
N LEU A 462 -6.97 17.93 6.00
CA LEU A 462 -5.90 17.60 5.07
C LEU A 462 -6.47 17.10 3.74
N PRO A 463 -5.95 17.59 2.59
CA PRO A 463 -6.24 16.99 1.30
C PRO A 463 -5.81 15.53 1.26
N VAL A 464 -6.49 14.72 0.43
CA VAL A 464 -5.97 13.42 0.03
C VAL A 464 -4.71 13.64 -0.80
N THR A 465 -3.64 12.94 -0.42
CA THR A 465 -2.36 13.04 -1.11
C THR A 465 -2.25 12.01 -2.23
N ALA A 466 -2.03 12.48 -3.45
CA ALA A 466 -2.02 11.64 -4.65
C ALA A 466 -0.67 10.93 -4.88
N TYR A 467 -0.15 10.20 -3.88
CA TYR A 467 1.14 9.51 -4.02
C TYR A 467 1.16 8.45 -5.12
N TRP A 468 0.00 7.90 -5.48
CA TRP A 468 -0.12 6.97 -6.61
C TRP A 468 0.16 7.62 -7.97
N ARG A 469 0.21 8.96 -8.07
CA ARG A 469 0.50 9.69 -9.31
C ARG A 469 1.99 9.82 -9.61
N HIS A 470 2.89 9.21 -8.83
CA HIS A 470 4.29 9.12 -9.23
C HIS A 470 4.40 8.46 -10.61
N ASN A 471 5.24 9.02 -11.50
CA ASN A 471 5.52 8.50 -12.84
C ASN A 471 4.27 7.91 -13.55
N MET A 472 3.17 8.66 -13.53
CA MET A 472 1.90 8.27 -14.12
C MET A 472 1.88 8.61 -15.62
N ALA A 473 2.61 9.63 -16.05
CA ALA A 473 2.67 10.08 -17.42
C ALA A 473 4.09 10.51 -17.85
N VAL A 474 4.45 10.24 -19.10
CA VAL A 474 5.70 10.73 -19.71
C VAL A 474 5.55 12.21 -20.08
N LEU A 475 5.59 13.10 -19.10
CA LEU A 475 5.43 14.53 -19.33
C LEU A 475 6.68 15.24 -19.91
N ASN A 476 7.77 14.51 -20.16
CA ASN A 476 9.10 15.11 -20.10
C ASN A 476 9.85 15.43 -21.37
N ASN A 477 9.29 15.23 -22.56
CA ASN A 477 10.09 15.52 -23.75
C ASN A 477 9.98 16.94 -24.29
N SER A 478 9.57 17.94 -23.49
CA SER A 478 9.38 19.32 -23.98
C SER A 478 8.43 19.43 -25.19
N ALA A 479 7.79 18.31 -25.56
CA ALA A 479 7.13 18.06 -26.84
C ALA A 479 5.62 17.90 -26.66
N LEU A 480 5.14 17.66 -25.43
CA LEU A 480 3.73 17.79 -25.13
C LEU A 480 3.46 19.29 -25.01
N ALA A 481 2.79 19.85 -26.03
CA ALA A 481 2.26 21.20 -25.97
C ALA A 481 1.39 21.33 -24.72
N ASN A 482 1.67 22.34 -23.88
CA ASN A 482 0.88 22.61 -22.68
C ASN A 482 -0.62 22.48 -22.95
N GLY A 483 -1.32 21.70 -22.14
CA GLY A 483 -2.75 21.46 -22.35
C GLY A 483 -3.04 20.41 -23.42
N LYS A 484 -2.29 19.31 -23.43
CA LYS A 484 -2.59 18.12 -24.23
C LYS A 484 -3.54 17.18 -23.45
N VAL A 485 -4.42 16.49 -24.16
CA VAL A 485 -5.08 15.27 -23.70
C VAL A 485 -4.06 14.13 -23.74
N LEU A 486 -3.85 13.46 -22.61
CA LEU A 486 -2.99 12.31 -22.48
C LEU A 486 -3.64 11.13 -23.21
N THR A 487 -2.81 10.40 -23.95
CA THR A 487 -3.20 9.18 -24.66
C THR A 487 -2.63 7.97 -23.91
N ALA A 488 -3.08 6.76 -24.25
CA ALA A 488 -2.55 5.54 -23.65
C ALA A 488 -1.01 5.38 -23.80
N ALA A 489 -0.40 6.01 -24.81
CA ALA A 489 1.05 6.02 -25.00
C ALA A 489 1.79 7.02 -24.10
N ASP A 490 1.08 8.01 -23.55
CA ASP A 490 1.64 8.97 -22.60
C ASP A 490 1.57 8.44 -21.17
N VAL A 491 0.73 7.44 -20.89
CA VAL A 491 0.51 6.85 -19.57
C VAL A 491 1.57 5.79 -19.27
N VAL A 492 2.13 5.84 -18.06
CA VAL A 492 3.15 4.90 -17.57
C VAL A 492 2.56 4.07 -16.43
N CYS A 493 2.39 4.65 -15.23
CA CYS A 493 1.87 3.94 -14.06
C CYS A 493 0.45 4.37 -13.67
N GLN A 494 -0.51 3.48 -13.90
CA GLN A 494 -1.90 3.61 -13.44
C GLN A 494 -2.35 2.30 -12.80
N GLU A 495 -2.19 2.21 -11.48
CA GLU A 495 -2.46 0.99 -10.72
C GLU A 495 -3.28 1.31 -9.48
N SER A 496 -4.46 0.72 -9.34
CA SER A 496 -5.35 1.05 -8.21
C SER A 496 -4.79 0.62 -6.85
N ASP A 497 -3.95 -0.42 -6.84
CA ASP A 497 -3.31 -0.98 -5.66
C ASP A 497 -1.85 -0.51 -5.54
N ALA A 498 -1.44 -0.19 -4.31
CA ALA A 498 -0.10 0.26 -4.00
C ALA A 498 0.98 -0.77 -4.35
N THR A 499 0.74 -2.08 -4.19
CA THR A 499 1.72 -3.10 -4.56
C THR A 499 2.05 -3.02 -6.05
N ARG A 500 1.02 -3.08 -6.90
CA ARG A 500 1.20 -2.98 -8.35
C ARG A 500 1.79 -1.64 -8.76
N ASN A 501 1.37 -0.56 -8.13
CA ASN A 501 1.91 0.76 -8.41
C ASN A 501 3.43 0.79 -8.12
N ILE A 502 3.87 0.28 -6.96
CA ILE A 502 5.30 0.15 -6.65
C ILE A 502 6.04 -0.70 -7.69
N GLY A 503 5.43 -1.79 -8.16
CA GLY A 503 5.94 -2.59 -9.27
C GLY A 503 6.19 -1.76 -10.52
N CYS A 504 5.17 -1.01 -10.96
CA CYS A 504 5.26 -0.16 -12.14
C CYS A 504 6.31 0.95 -11.97
N LEU A 505 6.28 1.66 -10.84
CA LEU A 505 7.21 2.75 -10.54
C LEU A 505 8.65 2.26 -10.59
N THR A 506 8.90 1.08 -10.01
CA THR A 506 10.22 0.48 -9.97
C THR A 506 10.64 -0.05 -11.34
N ALA A 507 9.71 -0.51 -12.18
CA ALA A 507 10.02 -0.93 -13.54
C ALA A 507 10.39 0.26 -14.45
N ASN A 508 9.77 1.42 -14.23
CA ASN A 508 9.87 2.58 -15.13
C ASN A 508 10.80 3.70 -14.64
N SER A 509 11.41 3.56 -13.46
CA SER A 509 12.32 4.55 -12.88
C SER A 509 13.67 3.92 -12.59
N LYS A 510 14.76 4.50 -13.11
CA LYS A 510 16.10 3.99 -12.85
C LYS A 510 16.55 4.32 -11.43
N CYS A 511 17.41 3.46 -10.88
CA CYS A 511 18.02 3.65 -9.58
C CYS A 511 16.98 3.79 -8.45
N THR A 512 15.88 3.06 -8.56
CA THR A 512 14.85 3.00 -7.53
C THR A 512 14.77 1.62 -6.92
N LEU A 513 14.42 1.57 -5.65
CA LEU A 513 14.01 0.36 -4.96
C LEU A 513 12.52 0.45 -4.60
N GLY A 514 11.85 -0.69 -4.56
CA GLY A 514 10.49 -0.80 -4.02
C GLY A 514 10.43 -1.96 -3.05
N TYR A 515 9.66 -1.86 -1.97
CA TYR A 515 9.20 -3.06 -1.26
C TYR A 515 7.70 -3.20 -1.43
N ALA A 516 7.25 -4.40 -1.77
CA ALA A 516 5.84 -4.69 -1.98
C ALA A 516 5.56 -6.20 -1.87
N GLY A 517 4.31 -6.62 -2.06
CA GLY A 517 3.98 -8.04 -2.21
C GLY A 517 4.58 -8.64 -3.49
N ARG A 518 4.67 -9.97 -3.55
CA ARG A 518 5.26 -10.71 -4.68
C ARG A 518 4.66 -10.32 -6.03
N GLU A 519 3.38 -9.94 -6.02
CA GLU A 519 2.60 -9.52 -7.17
C GLU A 519 3.10 -8.25 -7.87
N ALA A 520 3.97 -7.46 -7.23
CA ALA A 520 4.65 -6.34 -7.89
C ALA A 520 5.79 -6.78 -8.84
N ALA A 521 6.38 -7.95 -8.60
CA ALA A 521 7.35 -8.58 -9.49
C ALA A 521 6.69 -9.55 -10.49
N PHE A 522 5.43 -9.91 -10.21
CA PHE A 522 4.77 -11.06 -10.81
C PHE A 522 3.33 -10.72 -11.17
N ASN A 523 3.02 -10.68 -12.46
CA ASN A 523 1.63 -10.63 -12.87
C ASN A 523 1.40 -11.33 -14.21
N ASN A 524 0.85 -12.54 -14.15
CA ASN A 524 0.45 -13.33 -15.32
C ASN A 524 -0.65 -12.64 -16.17
N SER A 525 -1.32 -11.61 -15.63
CA SER A 525 -2.52 -11.00 -16.21
C SER A 525 -2.37 -9.53 -16.59
N GLN A 526 -1.22 -8.90 -16.34
CA GLN A 526 -1.01 -7.48 -16.66
C GLN A 526 -0.18 -7.28 -17.94
N PRO A 527 -0.47 -6.20 -18.70
CA PRO A 527 0.34 -5.82 -19.86
C PRO A 527 1.79 -5.51 -19.48
N THR A 528 2.63 -5.33 -20.51
CA THR A 528 4.11 -5.24 -20.50
C THR A 528 4.76 -4.15 -19.61
N VAL A 529 4.01 -3.49 -18.74
CA VAL A 529 4.44 -2.31 -17.97
C VAL A 529 5.36 -2.69 -16.79
N HIS A 530 5.24 -3.92 -16.26
CA HIS A 530 6.04 -4.41 -15.13
C HIS A 530 7.29 -5.20 -15.53
N LEU A 531 7.56 -5.36 -16.83
CA LEU A 531 8.58 -6.33 -17.29
C LEU A 531 10.02 -5.92 -17.01
N SER A 532 10.22 -4.66 -16.62
CA SER A 532 11.54 -4.07 -16.39
C SER A 532 11.90 -3.97 -14.91
N ASN A 533 11.19 -4.68 -14.03
CA ASN A 533 11.61 -4.87 -12.64
C ASN A 533 11.90 -6.35 -12.35
N GLU A 534 12.78 -6.60 -11.39
CA GLU A 534 13.10 -7.93 -10.90
C GLU A 534 13.26 -7.89 -9.38
N PRO A 535 12.84 -8.96 -8.68
CA PRO A 535 13.05 -9.05 -7.26
C PRO A 535 14.52 -9.36 -6.95
N VAL A 536 15.07 -8.62 -6.01
CA VAL A 536 16.41 -8.85 -5.46
C VAL A 536 16.40 -10.10 -4.61
N LYS A 537 17.42 -10.95 -4.76
CA LYS A 537 17.58 -12.13 -3.89
C LYS A 537 17.88 -11.70 -2.45
N LEU A 538 17.20 -12.34 -1.50
CA LEU A 538 17.43 -12.14 -0.08
C LEU A 538 18.12 -13.37 0.48
N ASN A 539 19.32 -13.18 1.03
CA ASN A 539 20.16 -14.28 1.50
C ASN A 539 20.38 -15.39 0.45
N GLY A 540 20.47 -15.01 -0.83
CA GLY A 540 20.62 -15.94 -1.96
C GLY A 540 19.32 -16.63 -2.42
N PHE A 541 18.20 -16.45 -1.73
CA PHE A 541 16.91 -17.03 -2.12
C PHE A 541 16.09 -16.04 -2.96
N PRO A 542 15.60 -16.45 -4.14
CA PRO A 542 14.58 -15.69 -4.85
C PRO A 542 13.20 -15.86 -4.17
N PRO A 543 12.25 -14.95 -4.39
CA PRO A 543 10.87 -15.09 -3.89
C PRO A 543 10.04 -16.10 -4.70
N SER A 544 10.64 -17.23 -5.12
CA SER A 544 9.95 -18.24 -5.92
C SER A 544 8.82 -18.91 -5.13
N GLY A 545 7.86 -19.51 -5.86
CA GLY A 545 6.78 -20.28 -5.22
C GLY A 545 7.33 -21.34 -4.26
N GLU A 546 8.34 -22.09 -4.72
CA GLU A 546 9.04 -23.10 -3.93
C GLU A 546 9.72 -22.51 -2.70
N ALA A 547 10.48 -21.42 -2.85
CA ALA A 547 11.25 -20.86 -1.76
C ALA A 547 10.35 -20.27 -0.65
N VAL A 548 9.24 -19.64 -1.04
CA VAL A 548 8.25 -19.09 -0.12
C VAL A 548 7.45 -20.19 0.57
N SER A 549 6.96 -21.20 -0.17
CA SER A 549 6.26 -22.34 0.44
C SER A 549 7.13 -23.15 1.38
N ALA A 550 8.43 -23.26 1.09
CA ALA A 550 9.40 -23.94 1.96
C ALA A 550 9.81 -23.08 3.18
N GLY A 551 9.39 -21.82 3.27
CA GLY A 551 9.84 -20.87 4.30
C GLY A 551 11.33 -20.51 4.21
N SER A 552 11.98 -20.85 3.10
CA SER A 552 13.41 -20.56 2.87
C SER A 552 13.64 -19.10 2.44
N TYR A 553 12.63 -18.48 1.81
CA TYR A 553 12.69 -17.07 1.45
C TYR A 553 12.49 -16.18 2.70
N PRO A 554 13.45 -15.34 3.10
CA PRO A 554 13.41 -14.64 4.40
C PRO A 554 12.26 -13.67 4.61
N PHE A 555 11.60 -13.24 3.53
CA PHE A 555 10.46 -12.33 3.54
C PHE A 555 9.13 -13.06 3.22
N SER A 556 9.10 -14.39 3.35
CA SER A 556 7.84 -15.15 3.27
C SER A 556 6.96 -14.87 4.47
N ARG A 557 5.65 -14.78 4.26
CA ARG A 557 4.64 -14.66 5.30
C ARG A 557 3.38 -15.42 4.91
N LEU A 558 2.54 -15.69 5.89
CA LEU A 558 1.19 -16.18 5.66
C LEU A 558 0.20 -15.02 5.62
N LEU A 559 -0.88 -15.21 4.88
CA LEU A 559 -2.04 -14.33 4.81
C LEU A 559 -3.20 -15.03 5.52
N PHE A 560 -3.95 -14.26 6.31
CA PHE A 560 -4.91 -14.80 7.28
C PHE A 560 -6.31 -14.27 7.01
N MET A 561 -7.32 -15.11 7.14
CA MET A 561 -8.66 -14.68 7.54
C MET A 561 -8.71 -14.84 9.05
N ASN A 562 -9.13 -13.83 9.81
CA ASN A 562 -9.20 -13.95 11.27
C ASN A 562 -10.63 -13.78 11.77
N ALA A 563 -10.94 -14.41 12.89
CA ALA A 563 -12.19 -14.31 13.61
C ALA A 563 -11.95 -13.91 15.08
N SER A 564 -12.70 -12.93 15.58
CA SER A 564 -12.53 -12.42 16.96
C SER A 564 -12.86 -13.44 18.05
N ARG A 565 -13.75 -14.39 17.75
CA ARG A 565 -14.30 -15.37 18.70
C ARG A 565 -14.35 -16.79 18.13
N GLY A 566 -13.52 -17.07 17.14
CA GLY A 566 -13.40 -18.40 16.54
C GLY A 566 -14.33 -18.58 15.35
N PHE A 567 -13.93 -19.45 14.42
CA PHE A 567 -14.70 -19.69 13.20
C PHE A 567 -15.99 -20.46 13.46
N GLU A 568 -16.10 -21.13 14.61
CA GLU A 568 -17.24 -21.92 15.05
C GLU A 568 -18.39 -21.09 15.60
N ASN A 569 -18.13 -19.81 15.93
CA ASN A 569 -19.11 -18.91 16.54
C ASN A 569 -19.57 -17.78 15.61
N ILE A 570 -19.05 -17.69 14.37
CA ILE A 570 -19.33 -16.60 13.42
C ILE A 570 -20.83 -16.30 13.30
N MET A 571 -21.69 -17.31 13.18
CA MET A 571 -23.13 -17.07 13.00
C MET A 571 -23.76 -16.52 14.29
N GLU A 572 -23.41 -17.11 15.43
CA GLU A 572 -23.93 -16.72 16.75
C GLU A 572 -23.46 -15.31 17.12
N ASP A 573 -22.19 -15.01 16.88
CA ASP A 573 -21.63 -13.68 17.12
C ASP A 573 -22.25 -12.64 16.21
N CYS A 574 -22.31 -12.90 14.91
CA CYS A 574 -22.92 -12.00 13.96
C CYS A 574 -24.38 -11.69 14.35
N LYS A 575 -25.14 -12.70 14.77
CA LYS A 575 -26.51 -12.52 15.30
C LYS A 575 -26.53 -11.67 16.56
N ASN A 576 -25.67 -11.98 17.54
CA ASN A 576 -25.60 -11.27 18.82
C ASN A 576 -25.22 -9.79 18.65
N ARG A 577 -24.46 -9.47 17.59
CA ARG A 577 -24.10 -8.10 17.19
C ARG A 577 -25.15 -7.41 16.32
N GLY A 578 -26.30 -8.04 16.08
CA GLY A 578 -27.41 -7.46 15.32
C GLY A 578 -27.30 -7.60 13.80
N GLY A 579 -26.43 -8.48 13.30
CA GLY A 579 -26.30 -8.79 11.89
C GLY A 579 -27.58 -9.40 11.30
N THR A 580 -27.88 -9.03 10.05
CA THR A 580 -29.00 -9.63 9.32
C THR A 580 -28.70 -11.08 8.95
N LYS A 581 -29.72 -11.90 8.76
CA LYS A 581 -29.57 -13.29 8.30
C LYS A 581 -28.65 -13.41 7.08
N ALA A 582 -28.92 -12.64 6.04
CA ALA A 582 -28.14 -12.64 4.80
C ALA A 582 -26.66 -12.29 5.06
N TYR A 583 -26.42 -11.28 5.88
CA TYR A 583 -25.06 -10.86 6.22
C TYR A 583 -24.29 -11.93 7.01
N CYS A 584 -24.92 -12.56 8.01
CA CYS A 584 -24.28 -13.62 8.79
C CYS A 584 -24.05 -14.90 7.98
N GLU A 585 -25.00 -15.27 7.11
CA GLU A 585 -24.83 -16.38 6.17
C GLU A 585 -23.68 -16.11 5.18
N ASP A 586 -23.53 -14.88 4.70
CA ASP A 586 -22.42 -14.49 3.83
C ASP A 586 -21.07 -14.55 4.55
N GLN A 587 -20.97 -14.14 5.82
CA GLN A 587 -19.72 -14.29 6.60
C GLN A 587 -19.31 -15.75 6.78
N VAL A 588 -20.26 -16.61 7.17
CA VAL A 588 -20.00 -18.06 7.28
C VAL A 588 -19.59 -18.63 5.94
N ARG A 589 -20.28 -18.26 4.85
CA ARG A 589 -19.94 -18.74 3.51
C ARG A 589 -18.53 -18.32 3.10
N ILE A 590 -18.15 -17.08 3.35
CA ILE A 590 -16.80 -16.59 3.07
C ILE A 590 -15.78 -17.41 3.88
N ALA A 591 -15.99 -17.58 5.19
CA ALA A 591 -15.11 -18.39 6.04
C ALA A 591 -14.95 -19.84 5.55
N GLN A 592 -16.02 -20.48 5.05
CA GLN A 592 -15.98 -21.82 4.46
C GLN A 592 -15.04 -21.93 3.26
N GLU A 593 -15.00 -20.91 2.43
CA GLU A 593 -14.14 -20.89 1.23
C GLU A 593 -12.66 -20.73 1.62
N PHE A 594 -12.37 -19.97 2.69
CA PHE A 594 -11.01 -19.88 3.26
C PHE A 594 -10.54 -21.20 3.88
N PHE A 595 -11.42 -21.87 4.61
CA PHE A 595 -11.09 -23.15 5.26
C PHE A 595 -10.86 -24.29 4.29
N THR A 596 -11.60 -24.30 3.17
CA THR A 596 -11.51 -25.34 2.13
C THR A 596 -10.43 -25.07 1.09
N VAL A 597 -9.54 -24.09 1.32
CA VAL A 597 -8.41 -23.82 0.40
C VAL A 597 -7.59 -25.08 0.12
N GLY A 598 -7.20 -25.25 -1.15
CA GLY A 598 -6.46 -26.42 -1.61
C GLY A 598 -7.30 -27.68 -1.85
N GLN A 599 -8.59 -27.69 -1.48
CA GLN A 599 -9.50 -28.78 -1.84
C GLN A 599 -9.98 -28.66 -3.29
N PRO A 600 -10.23 -29.78 -3.99
CA PRO A 600 -10.78 -29.75 -5.35
C PRO A 600 -12.09 -28.97 -5.43
N GLY A 601 -12.18 -28.02 -6.38
CA GLY A 601 -13.37 -27.19 -6.60
C GLY A 601 -13.43 -25.91 -5.76
N ASN A 602 -12.48 -25.69 -4.85
CA ASN A 602 -12.33 -24.43 -4.13
C ASN A 602 -11.74 -23.34 -5.06
N VAL A 603 -12.39 -22.19 -5.13
CA VAL A 603 -11.98 -21.08 -6.01
C VAL A 603 -10.80 -20.28 -5.47
N LEU A 604 -10.51 -20.38 -4.16
CA LEU A 604 -9.51 -19.54 -3.50
C LEU A 604 -8.07 -19.86 -3.95
N GLY A 605 -7.80 -21.12 -4.33
CA GLY A 605 -6.49 -21.49 -4.88
C GLY A 605 -6.12 -20.71 -6.15
N ASP A 606 -7.09 -20.62 -7.07
CA ASP A 606 -6.95 -19.86 -8.31
C ASP A 606 -6.93 -18.35 -8.04
N ILE A 607 -7.80 -17.87 -7.15
CA ILE A 607 -7.83 -16.46 -6.74
C ILE A 607 -6.48 -16.01 -6.16
N CYS A 608 -5.88 -16.78 -5.24
CA CYS A 608 -4.57 -16.45 -4.69
C CYS A 608 -3.48 -16.44 -5.76
N SER A 609 -3.47 -17.44 -6.64
CA SER A 609 -2.51 -17.51 -7.73
C SER A 609 -2.65 -16.31 -8.69
N ASN A 610 -3.88 -15.91 -9.00
CA ASN A 610 -4.20 -14.76 -9.85
C ASN A 610 -3.88 -13.41 -9.17
N ALA A 611 -3.94 -13.38 -7.84
CA ALA A 611 -3.50 -12.24 -7.05
C ALA A 611 -1.97 -12.18 -6.88
N GLY A 612 -1.23 -13.22 -7.28
CA GLY A 612 0.23 -13.30 -7.20
C GLY A 612 0.77 -13.95 -5.92
N PHE A 613 -0.13 -14.44 -5.06
CA PHE A 613 0.18 -15.22 -3.87
C PHE A 613 0.36 -16.70 -4.20
N ILE A 614 0.81 -17.45 -3.21
CA ILE A 614 1.02 -18.89 -3.31
C ILE A 614 -0.06 -19.58 -2.47
N PRO A 615 -1.00 -20.32 -3.09
CA PRO A 615 -2.03 -21.01 -2.33
C PRO A 615 -1.41 -22.07 -1.43
N LEU A 616 -1.91 -22.16 -0.19
CA LEU A 616 -1.53 -23.26 0.68
C LEU A 616 -2.22 -24.56 0.22
N PRO A 617 -1.57 -25.73 0.37
CA PRO A 617 -2.19 -27.01 0.02
C PRO A 617 -3.40 -27.35 0.90
N ALA A 618 -3.47 -26.73 2.09
CA ALA A 618 -4.62 -26.71 2.97
C ALA A 618 -4.52 -25.48 3.88
N ALA A 619 -5.64 -25.00 4.42
CA ALA A 619 -5.60 -23.93 5.41
C ALA A 619 -4.79 -24.35 6.65
N LEU A 620 -4.19 -23.39 7.34
CA LEU A 620 -3.52 -23.63 8.61
C LEU A 620 -4.23 -22.82 9.70
N CYS A 621 -4.71 -23.52 10.72
CA CYS A 621 -5.30 -22.92 11.91
C CYS A 621 -4.20 -22.31 12.79
N VAL A 622 -4.34 -21.05 13.17
CA VAL A 622 -3.39 -20.31 14.00
C VAL A 622 -4.18 -19.54 15.06
N GLY A 623 -3.96 -19.85 16.33
CA GLY A 623 -4.52 -19.07 17.43
C GLY A 623 -3.88 -17.68 17.55
N ALA A 624 -4.57 -16.74 18.21
CA ALA A 624 -4.02 -15.40 18.44
C ALA A 624 -2.66 -15.44 19.18
N GLN A 625 -1.73 -14.58 18.79
CA GLN A 625 -0.38 -14.57 19.38
C GLN A 625 -0.34 -13.82 20.72
N GLY A 626 -0.30 -14.54 21.85
CA GLY A 626 0.32 -14.07 23.10
C GLY A 626 -0.42 -14.33 24.44
N SER A 627 0.38 -14.72 25.45
CA SER A 627 0.10 -14.93 26.90
C SER A 627 -1.17 -15.70 27.32
N ALA A 628 -1.00 -17.01 27.55
CA ALA A 628 -1.80 -17.87 28.43
C ALA A 628 -3.29 -17.48 28.59
N GLY A 629 -4.09 -17.64 27.53
CA GLY A 629 -5.53 -17.41 27.61
C GLY A 629 -6.21 -17.35 26.25
N CYS A 630 -5.62 -16.64 25.29
CA CYS A 630 -6.08 -16.67 23.90
C CYS A 630 -5.72 -18.00 23.24
N GLY A 631 -6.64 -18.55 22.45
CA GLY A 631 -6.53 -19.80 21.68
C GLY A 631 -5.08 -20.18 21.45
N ALA A 632 -4.62 -21.21 22.16
CA ALA A 632 -3.19 -21.46 22.34
C ALA A 632 -2.48 -21.50 20.97
N PRO A 633 -1.46 -20.64 20.72
CA PRO A 633 -0.68 -20.72 19.50
C PRO A 633 0.22 -21.95 19.61
N SER A 634 -0.32 -23.08 19.22
CA SER A 634 0.45 -24.31 19.02
C SER A 634 -0.25 -25.03 17.90
N SER A 635 0.39 -25.19 16.74
CA SER A 635 0.42 -26.41 15.91
C SER A 635 -0.76 -27.41 15.97
N GLN A 636 -1.99 -26.97 16.19
CA GLN A 636 -3.13 -27.87 16.26
C GLN A 636 -3.46 -28.29 14.82
N PRO A 637 -3.77 -29.57 14.58
CA PRO A 637 -4.27 -30.00 13.28
C PRO A 637 -5.49 -29.16 12.88
N LEU A 638 -5.76 -29.01 11.58
CA LEU A 638 -6.95 -28.34 11.03
C LEU A 638 -8.26 -28.68 11.75
N SER A 639 -8.35 -29.87 12.35
CA SER A 639 -9.47 -30.30 13.20
C SER A 639 -9.71 -29.45 14.45
N ALA A 640 -8.80 -28.55 14.81
CA ALA A 640 -8.97 -27.64 15.95
C ALA A 640 -9.71 -26.35 15.59
N CYS A 641 -9.60 -25.87 14.34
CA CYS A 641 -10.50 -24.85 13.84
C CYS A 641 -11.76 -25.56 13.33
N ALA A 642 -12.92 -25.27 13.92
CA ALA A 642 -14.20 -25.69 13.37
C ALA A 642 -14.88 -24.48 12.72
N ILE A 643 -15.55 -24.66 11.59
CA ILE A 643 -16.44 -23.62 11.06
C ILE A 643 -17.85 -23.88 11.57
N ASP A 644 -18.56 -22.79 11.88
CA ASP A 644 -19.97 -22.86 12.20
C ASP A 644 -20.76 -23.51 11.06
N ALA A 645 -21.30 -24.70 11.32
CA ALA A 645 -22.15 -25.44 10.40
C ALA A 645 -23.65 -25.21 10.70
N ARG A 646 -23.98 -24.42 11.73
CA ARG A 646 -25.37 -24.13 12.12
C ARG A 646 -25.98 -23.15 11.13
N SER A 647 -27.27 -23.33 10.86
CA SER A 647 -28.05 -22.34 10.10
C SER A 647 -28.47 -21.17 10.98
N TYR A 648 -28.67 -19.99 10.40
CA TYR A 648 -29.20 -18.84 11.13
C TYR A 648 -30.55 -19.19 11.81
N ASP A 649 -31.43 -19.90 11.10
CA ASP A 649 -32.76 -20.29 11.61
C ASP A 649 -32.68 -21.24 12.82
N SER A 650 -31.65 -22.11 12.89
CA SER A 650 -31.44 -22.98 14.05
C SER A 650 -30.97 -22.22 15.30
N LEU A 651 -30.46 -21.00 15.17
CA LEU A 651 -30.05 -20.16 16.29
C LEU A 651 -31.15 -19.21 16.77
N VAL A 652 -32.14 -18.88 15.92
CA VAL A 652 -33.26 -17.98 16.30
C VAL A 652 -34.37 -18.72 17.05
N ASN A 653 -34.53 -20.02 16.80
CA ASN A 653 -35.60 -20.83 17.36
C ASN A 653 -35.23 -21.53 18.69
N ASN A 654 -34.02 -21.28 19.21
CA ASN A 654 -33.54 -21.70 20.53
C ASN A 654 -33.32 -20.44 21.38
#